data_AF-A0A1B9F7R6-F1
#
_entry.id   AF-A0A1B9F7R6-F1
#
_cell.length_a   1.000
_cell.length_b   1.000
_cell.length_c   1.000
_cell.angle_alpha   90.00
_cell.angle_beta   90.00
_cell.angle_gamma   90.00
#
_symmetry.space_group_name_H-M   'P 1'
#
loop_
_entity.id
_entity.type
_entity.pdbx_description
1 polymer ?
#
loop_
_entity_poly.entity_id
_entity_poly.type
_entity_poly.pdbx_seq_one_letter_code
_entity_poly.pdbx_strand_id
1 'polypeptide(L)'
;MISVLNNNTEAFRQVHRDGPVLIDFRGPTAKQDRQKLLLYRLFENREYIPSTDIQALSAAYAGERFRLRFSHLSDAERNRIVSEVESSWPFSPELLELLEDQILMAEAAQETRDLIRILASVFRARGDDVPVITPADFFVDDDACGVQSLLDSIATVGEQEKLREVAQRNLETIKTVGAPIPHARELVSALWIRSMSPGRSAGGTRQELQLDITREQPVDDNSFHGELVQLIENSINIHGEESPDGRLRFGLEENPRSKVRTCAKNDKLWQPGATSATVGQTVYPGKDIEHIRNTLRHILVPETRQPASRVIVLGPNWRDDPWSDVDDVDKPSQWDRPVLIVVPDPLEMNGGNRVAGLGEWLAKHVPAKRNTVRFLLPAEGAKGIYVDEELIFCARCSYLTSIAWRDDLKYRALKEDFDKPLRDSLKKRYDRFAVLRRWDYRNPESCTFDVERIGAQGGEIPSAVEEKLLADLFDPADFQNLVLERAKESCFVGDLLDELTEPPPPNTRDAIPFLGETAIYEEILKVVARGNVVVNVGGTWVGRLPDHTNDEEALRYVRSMAFRSGQEMRQVQLGLPAAVGGTTVTGPGPQLPVSPPPGVTPVGPTPPPGTGGFGGQGSGPVQPPTGGDVVTPPAAGPVQVRRTDAPNTGINLSGYFEKWGIPAGKTLSAAKIEFNNLTVQQLKQVLQRLPSSMRASLEITFTEEEGDA
;
A
#
# COMPACT_ATOMS: atom_id res chain seq x y z
N MET A 1 -35.52 -64.05 25.29
CA MET A 1 -35.45 -62.62 24.98
C MET A 1 -36.06 -62.45 23.58
N ILE A 2 -37.27 -61.90 23.46
CA ILE A 2 -37.97 -61.76 22.19
C ILE A 2 -37.49 -60.45 21.54
N SER A 3 -36.94 -60.52 20.32
CA SER A 3 -36.52 -59.32 19.58
C SER A 3 -37.75 -58.62 18.98
N VAL A 4 -37.96 -57.36 19.39
CA VAL A 4 -39.07 -56.49 18.94
C VAL A 4 -38.79 -55.84 17.57
N LEU A 5 -37.61 -56.09 17.00
CA LEU A 5 -37.17 -55.50 15.72
C LEU A 5 -37.70 -56.25 14.49
N ASN A 6 -38.11 -57.52 14.63
CA ASN A 6 -38.56 -58.37 13.53
C ASN A 6 -40.02 -58.82 13.74
N ASN A 7 -40.93 -58.04 13.16
CA ASN A 7 -42.39 -58.23 13.18
C ASN A 7 -42.91 -59.49 12.47
N ASN A 8 -42.03 -60.24 11.79
CA ASN A 8 -42.40 -61.45 11.04
C ASN A 8 -42.31 -62.77 11.83
N THR A 9 -41.84 -62.74 13.07
CA THR A 9 -41.65 -63.95 13.88
C THR A 9 -42.94 -64.46 14.54
N GLU A 10 -43.07 -65.78 14.67
CA GLU A 10 -44.25 -66.43 15.27
C GLU A 10 -44.41 -66.08 16.76
N ALA A 11 -43.29 -65.88 17.47
CA ALA A 11 -43.26 -65.40 18.84
C ALA A 11 -43.81 -63.96 18.99
N PHE A 12 -43.58 -63.08 18.02
CA PHE A 12 -44.14 -61.72 17.99
C PHE A 12 -45.67 -61.77 17.83
N ARG A 13 -46.19 -62.64 16.95
CA ARG A 13 -47.64 -62.83 16.76
C ARG A 13 -48.33 -63.42 17.99
N GLN A 14 -47.63 -64.23 18.77
CA GLN A 14 -48.18 -64.89 19.96
C GLN A 14 -48.33 -63.93 21.16
N VAL A 15 -47.44 -62.95 21.29
CA VAL A 15 -47.53 -61.86 22.30
C VAL A 15 -48.59 -60.82 21.94
N HIS A 16 -48.89 -60.62 20.66
CA HIS A 16 -49.90 -59.67 20.17
C HIS A 16 -51.35 -60.19 20.20
N ARG A 17 -51.61 -61.34 20.83
CA ARG A 17 -52.97 -61.90 20.95
C ARG A 17 -53.86 -61.14 21.95
N ASP A 18 -53.24 -60.44 22.92
CA ASP A 18 -53.90 -59.62 23.95
C ASP A 18 -53.67 -58.11 23.75
N GLY A 19 -53.74 -57.64 22.50
CA GLY A 19 -53.78 -56.20 22.15
C GLY A 19 -52.88 -55.27 22.97
N PRO A 20 -51.56 -55.52 23.13
CA PRO A 20 -50.70 -54.60 23.84
C PRO A 20 -50.59 -53.27 23.07
N VAL A 21 -50.64 -52.15 23.80
CA VAL A 21 -50.43 -50.82 23.23
C VAL A 21 -49.03 -50.74 22.64
N LEU A 22 -48.94 -50.64 21.32
CA LEU A 22 -47.69 -50.50 20.60
C LEU A 22 -47.25 -49.03 20.68
N ILE A 23 -46.24 -48.74 21.49
CA ILE A 23 -45.62 -47.40 21.55
C ILE A 23 -44.53 -47.36 20.48
N ASP A 24 -44.86 -46.77 19.33
CA ASP A 24 -43.93 -46.56 18.21
C ASP A 24 -43.43 -45.11 18.20
N PHE A 25 -42.12 -44.91 18.34
CA PHE A 25 -41.45 -43.60 18.32
C PHE A 25 -41.07 -43.16 16.88
N ARG A 26 -41.81 -43.58 15.86
CA ARG A 26 -41.58 -43.19 14.46
C ARG A 26 -42.66 -42.26 13.89
N GLY A 27 -43.60 -41.80 14.73
CA GLY A 27 -44.67 -40.87 14.35
C GLY A 27 -44.31 -39.37 14.50
N PRO A 28 -45.20 -38.45 14.06
CA PRO A 28 -44.98 -37.00 14.14
C PRO A 28 -44.83 -36.46 15.57
N THR A 29 -45.28 -37.18 16.60
CA THR A 29 -45.13 -36.83 18.02
C THR A 29 -43.87 -37.40 18.66
N ALA A 30 -43.10 -38.22 17.95
CA ALA A 30 -42.01 -39.00 18.52
C ALA A 30 -40.93 -38.16 19.22
N LYS A 31 -40.63 -36.96 18.73
CA LYS A 31 -39.67 -36.04 19.39
C LYS A 31 -40.20 -35.54 20.73
N GLN A 32 -41.49 -35.17 20.80
CA GLN A 32 -42.14 -34.75 22.05
C GLN A 32 -42.26 -35.91 23.04
N ASP A 33 -42.56 -37.12 22.55
CA ASP A 33 -42.68 -38.30 23.41
C ASP A 33 -41.33 -38.73 23.99
N ARG A 34 -40.24 -38.66 23.19
CA ARG A 34 -38.86 -38.85 23.67
C ARG A 34 -38.48 -37.84 24.75
N GLN A 35 -38.80 -36.57 24.53
CA GLN A 35 -38.55 -35.51 25.50
C GLN A 35 -39.28 -35.74 26.83
N LYS A 36 -40.58 -36.08 26.78
CA LYS A 36 -41.36 -36.38 27.99
C LYS A 36 -40.76 -37.54 28.77
N LEU A 37 -40.36 -38.61 28.08
CA LEU A 37 -39.70 -39.76 28.71
C LEU A 37 -38.35 -39.39 29.34
N LEU A 38 -37.58 -38.53 28.69
CA LEU A 38 -36.32 -38.03 29.21
C LEU A 38 -36.52 -37.23 30.50
N LEU A 39 -37.48 -36.29 30.50
CA LEU A 39 -37.80 -35.48 31.68
C LEU A 39 -38.37 -36.32 32.82
N TYR A 40 -39.26 -37.28 32.53
CA TYR A 40 -39.80 -38.21 33.50
C TYR A 40 -38.71 -39.07 34.17
N ARG A 41 -37.66 -39.44 33.42
CA ARG A 41 -36.50 -40.16 33.97
C ARG A 41 -35.59 -39.29 34.83
N LEU A 42 -35.53 -37.98 34.58
CA LEU A 42 -34.69 -37.04 35.32
C LEU A 42 -35.37 -36.54 36.60
N PHE A 43 -36.69 -36.37 36.57
CA PHE A 43 -37.45 -35.71 37.63
C PHE A 43 -38.74 -36.47 37.96
N GLU A 44 -38.83 -36.98 39.18
CA GLU A 44 -40.04 -37.62 39.69
C GLU A 44 -41.16 -36.61 39.99
N ASN A 45 -40.78 -35.37 40.33
CA ASN A 45 -41.71 -34.34 40.83
C ASN A 45 -42.15 -33.32 39.78
N ARG A 46 -41.61 -33.38 38.56
CA ARG A 46 -41.83 -32.33 37.56
C ARG A 46 -43.31 -32.17 37.16
N GLU A 47 -44.08 -33.26 37.15
CA GLU A 47 -45.52 -33.20 36.85
C GLU A 47 -46.33 -32.47 37.95
N TYR A 48 -45.77 -32.29 39.15
CA TYR A 48 -46.40 -31.58 40.26
C TYR A 48 -46.09 -30.07 40.27
N ILE A 49 -45.26 -29.58 39.34
CA ILE A 49 -44.91 -28.16 39.24
C ILE A 49 -45.96 -27.46 38.37
N PRO A 50 -46.63 -26.40 38.85
CA PRO A 50 -47.62 -25.66 38.07
C PRO A 50 -47.01 -25.05 36.79
N SER A 51 -47.69 -25.21 35.65
CA SER A 51 -47.25 -24.63 34.38
C SER A 51 -47.10 -23.10 34.45
N THR A 52 -47.90 -22.43 35.28
CA THR A 52 -47.82 -20.97 35.51
C THR A 52 -46.49 -20.55 36.10
N ASP A 53 -45.90 -21.38 36.96
CA ASP A 53 -44.65 -21.07 37.65
C ASP A 53 -43.48 -21.27 36.67
N ILE A 54 -43.54 -22.34 35.87
CA ILE A 54 -42.59 -22.59 34.76
C ILE A 54 -42.65 -21.46 33.73
N GLN A 55 -43.86 -21.02 33.37
CA GLN A 55 -44.08 -19.89 32.47
C GLN A 55 -43.44 -18.61 33.00
N ALA A 56 -43.67 -18.29 34.27
CA ALA A 56 -43.10 -17.10 34.89
C ALA A 56 -41.56 -17.13 34.89
N LEU A 57 -40.96 -18.28 35.24
CA LEU A 57 -39.50 -18.43 35.27
C LEU A 57 -38.87 -18.37 33.87
N SER A 58 -39.50 -19.00 32.87
CA SER A 58 -38.96 -19.10 31.52
C SER A 58 -39.41 -17.99 30.56
N ALA A 59 -40.22 -17.03 31.03
CA ALA A 59 -40.86 -16.01 30.19
C ALA A 59 -39.87 -15.19 29.35
N ALA A 60 -38.76 -14.74 29.96
CA ALA A 60 -37.74 -13.95 29.27
C ALA A 60 -37.07 -14.76 28.15
N TYR A 61 -36.63 -15.99 28.45
CA TYR A 61 -36.06 -16.90 27.46
C TYR A 61 -37.05 -17.23 26.33
N ALA A 62 -38.30 -17.53 26.66
CA ALA A 62 -39.32 -17.88 25.67
C ALA A 62 -39.67 -16.71 24.75
N GLY A 63 -39.74 -15.49 25.29
CA GLY A 63 -39.93 -14.26 24.53
C GLY A 63 -38.76 -13.98 23.58
N GLU A 64 -37.52 -14.10 24.08
CA GLU A 64 -36.31 -13.91 23.27
C GLU A 64 -36.15 -15.00 22.21
N ARG A 65 -36.50 -16.26 22.52
CA ARG A 65 -36.51 -17.35 21.54
C ARG A 65 -37.39 -17.02 20.34
N PHE A 66 -38.60 -16.52 20.59
CA PHE A 66 -39.50 -16.10 19.51
C PHE A 66 -38.92 -14.92 18.73
N ARG A 67 -38.42 -13.88 19.42
CA ARG A 67 -37.86 -12.67 18.80
C ARG A 67 -36.63 -12.96 17.95
N LEU A 68 -35.69 -13.76 18.45
CA LEU A 68 -34.39 -13.99 17.82
C LEU A 68 -34.45 -15.07 16.74
N ARG A 69 -35.16 -16.19 16.97
CA ARG A 69 -35.16 -17.33 16.04
C ARG A 69 -36.39 -17.44 15.15
N PHE A 70 -37.52 -16.91 15.60
CA PHE A 70 -38.82 -17.10 14.95
C PHE A 70 -39.49 -15.77 14.56
N SER A 71 -38.72 -14.70 14.39
CA SER A 71 -39.23 -13.38 13.96
C SER A 71 -39.93 -13.38 12.60
N HIS A 72 -39.67 -14.39 11.78
CA HIS A 72 -40.33 -14.59 10.49
C HIS A 72 -41.73 -15.22 10.61
N LEU A 73 -42.07 -15.78 11.78
CA LEU A 73 -43.37 -16.39 12.06
C LEU A 73 -44.36 -15.34 12.58
N SER A 74 -45.65 -15.62 12.41
CA SER A 74 -46.71 -14.73 12.89
C SER A 74 -46.90 -14.83 14.41
N ASP A 75 -47.45 -13.80 15.04
CA ASP A 75 -47.75 -13.83 16.48
C ASP A 75 -48.74 -14.96 16.87
N ALA A 76 -49.50 -15.50 15.91
CA ALA A 76 -50.36 -16.67 16.14
C ALA A 76 -49.56 -17.93 16.52
N GLU A 77 -48.30 -18.03 16.09
CA GLU A 77 -47.40 -19.15 16.39
C GLU A 77 -46.62 -18.94 17.71
N ARG A 78 -46.63 -17.72 18.27
CA ARG A 78 -45.92 -17.39 19.51
C ARG A 78 -46.26 -18.34 20.65
N ASN A 79 -47.55 -18.60 20.87
CA ASN A 79 -48.00 -19.48 21.95
C ASN A 79 -47.47 -20.92 21.80
N ARG A 80 -47.34 -21.40 20.56
CA ARG A 80 -46.75 -22.72 20.28
C ARG A 80 -45.26 -22.73 20.62
N ILE A 81 -44.51 -21.72 20.17
CA ILE A 81 -43.06 -21.58 20.42
C ILE A 81 -42.76 -21.44 21.91
N VAL A 82 -43.59 -20.70 22.66
CA VAL A 82 -43.48 -20.56 24.13
C VAL A 82 -43.80 -21.89 24.83
N SER A 83 -44.85 -22.59 24.42
CA SER A 83 -45.23 -23.89 24.99
C SER A 83 -44.16 -24.97 24.81
N GLU A 84 -43.35 -24.89 23.76
CA GLU A 84 -42.17 -25.77 23.59
C GLU A 84 -41.12 -25.55 24.68
N VAL A 85 -40.90 -24.31 25.14
CA VAL A 85 -39.98 -24.00 26.24
C VAL A 85 -40.51 -24.57 27.54
N GLU A 86 -41.80 -24.39 27.83
CA GLU A 86 -42.46 -24.95 29.03
C GLU A 86 -42.39 -26.49 29.05
N SER A 87 -42.51 -27.12 27.88
CA SER A 87 -42.41 -28.58 27.73
C SER A 87 -40.99 -29.09 27.92
N SER A 88 -39.98 -28.25 27.68
CA SER A 88 -38.55 -28.60 27.76
C SER A 88 -37.90 -28.29 29.11
N TRP A 89 -38.50 -27.37 29.87
CA TRP A 89 -38.00 -26.92 31.17
C TRP A 89 -37.65 -28.10 32.09
N PRO A 90 -36.53 -28.09 32.85
CA PRO A 90 -35.63 -26.96 33.11
C PRO A 90 -34.57 -26.71 32.02
N PHE A 91 -34.58 -27.45 30.91
CA PHE A 91 -33.62 -27.28 29.82
C PHE A 91 -34.21 -26.46 28.68
N SER A 92 -33.36 -25.76 27.94
CA SER A 92 -33.81 -25.11 26.71
C SER A 92 -34.06 -26.13 25.59
N PRO A 93 -35.05 -25.88 24.70
CA PRO A 93 -35.24 -26.69 23.49
C PRO A 93 -33.96 -26.82 22.66
N GLU A 94 -33.21 -25.72 22.55
CA GLU A 94 -31.95 -25.62 21.81
C GLU A 94 -30.87 -26.53 22.38
N LEU A 95 -30.75 -26.62 23.70
CA LEU A 95 -29.79 -27.52 24.35
C LEU A 95 -30.13 -28.99 24.11
N LEU A 96 -31.41 -29.34 24.25
CA LEU A 96 -31.87 -30.71 24.03
C LEU A 96 -31.63 -31.14 22.58
N GLU A 97 -31.97 -30.28 21.62
CA GLU A 97 -31.70 -30.52 20.19
C GLU A 97 -30.19 -30.64 19.91
N LEU A 98 -29.36 -29.78 20.50
CA LEU A 98 -27.91 -29.81 20.32
C LEU A 98 -27.29 -31.12 20.83
N LEU A 99 -27.67 -31.54 22.03
CA LEU A 99 -27.14 -32.77 22.61
C LEU A 99 -27.67 -34.02 21.88
N GLU A 100 -28.98 -34.09 21.65
CA GLU A 100 -29.63 -35.27 21.05
C GLU A 100 -29.27 -35.41 19.57
N ASP A 101 -29.50 -34.37 18.76
CA ASP A 101 -29.44 -34.47 17.30
C ASP A 101 -28.02 -34.18 16.75
N GLN A 102 -27.15 -33.49 17.50
CA GLN A 102 -25.86 -33.03 16.97
C GLN A 102 -24.63 -33.64 17.68
N ILE A 103 -24.70 -33.89 18.99
CA ILE A 103 -23.54 -34.39 19.74
C ILE A 103 -23.61 -35.92 19.94
N LEU A 104 -24.78 -36.47 20.26
CA LEU A 104 -24.92 -37.89 20.62
C LEU A 104 -25.26 -38.82 19.44
N MET A 105 -26.00 -38.35 18.43
CA MET A 105 -26.35 -39.15 17.24
C MET A 105 -25.17 -39.48 16.30
N ALA A 106 -23.93 -39.11 16.67
CA ALA A 106 -22.75 -39.34 15.85
C ALA A 106 -22.30 -40.82 15.83
N GLU A 107 -22.56 -41.64 16.85
CA GLU A 107 -22.30 -43.10 16.86
C GLU A 107 -23.26 -43.90 17.77
N ALA A 108 -23.57 -45.14 17.37
CA ALA A 108 -24.78 -45.90 17.72
C ALA A 108 -25.06 -46.26 19.21
N ALA A 109 -26.33 -46.09 19.60
CA ALA A 109 -27.15 -46.89 20.54
C ALA A 109 -26.84 -46.93 22.06
N GLN A 110 -25.81 -46.27 22.58
CA GLN A 110 -25.67 -45.96 24.03
C GLN A 110 -26.15 -44.54 24.41
N GLU A 111 -26.55 -43.78 23.40
CA GLU A 111 -26.83 -42.33 23.35
C GLU A 111 -27.75 -41.80 24.46
N THR A 112 -28.85 -42.50 24.78
CA THR A 112 -29.85 -41.98 25.74
C THR A 112 -29.36 -42.03 27.19
N ARG A 113 -28.47 -42.96 27.56
CA ARG A 113 -27.97 -43.07 28.94
C ARG A 113 -27.00 -41.93 29.25
N ASP A 114 -26.13 -41.61 28.30
CA ASP A 114 -25.13 -40.56 28.48
C ASP A 114 -25.77 -39.17 28.41
N LEU A 115 -26.80 -38.97 27.56
CA LEU A 115 -27.64 -37.78 27.61
C LEU A 115 -28.21 -37.50 29.00
N ILE A 116 -28.84 -38.52 29.61
CA ILE A 116 -29.44 -38.42 30.94
C ILE A 116 -28.36 -38.08 31.98
N ARG A 117 -27.17 -38.68 31.90
CA ARG A 117 -26.07 -38.40 32.83
C ARG A 117 -25.56 -36.97 32.71
N ILE A 118 -25.41 -36.47 31.48
CA ILE A 118 -24.99 -35.09 31.21
C ILE A 118 -26.03 -34.12 31.79
N LEU A 119 -27.30 -34.27 31.40
CA LEU A 119 -28.39 -33.40 31.82
C LEU A 119 -28.60 -33.41 33.34
N ALA A 120 -28.53 -34.58 33.97
CA ALA A 120 -28.62 -34.68 35.44
C ALA A 120 -27.44 -33.98 36.13
N SER A 121 -26.24 -34.08 35.58
CA SER A 121 -25.03 -33.51 36.19
C SER A 121 -25.03 -31.98 36.07
N VAL A 122 -25.36 -31.43 34.88
CA VAL A 122 -25.48 -29.97 34.71
C VAL A 122 -26.63 -29.41 35.54
N PHE A 123 -27.76 -30.11 35.64
CA PHE A 123 -28.87 -29.67 36.50
C PHE A 123 -28.48 -29.63 37.97
N ARG A 124 -27.77 -30.64 38.48
CA ARG A 124 -27.28 -30.60 39.88
C ARG A 124 -26.32 -29.45 40.14
N ALA A 125 -25.55 -29.04 39.13
CA ALA A 125 -24.56 -27.99 39.29
C ALA A 125 -25.11 -26.58 39.09
N ARG A 126 -26.22 -26.41 38.37
CA ARG A 126 -26.71 -25.10 37.89
C ARG A 126 -28.21 -24.89 38.01
N GLY A 127 -29.00 -25.94 38.21
CA GLY A 127 -30.46 -25.88 38.13
C GLY A 127 -31.11 -24.94 39.16
N ASP A 128 -30.41 -24.65 40.25
CA ASP A 128 -30.85 -23.68 41.26
C ASP A 128 -30.40 -22.24 40.97
N ASP A 129 -29.40 -22.06 40.09
CA ASP A 129 -28.77 -20.76 39.81
C ASP A 129 -29.35 -20.05 38.57
N VAL A 130 -30.00 -20.79 37.68
CA VAL A 130 -30.49 -20.26 36.39
C VAL A 130 -31.95 -20.65 36.12
N PRO A 131 -32.76 -19.76 35.50
CA PRO A 131 -34.17 -20.04 35.24
C PRO A 131 -34.39 -21.13 34.18
N VAL A 132 -33.47 -21.22 33.22
CA VAL A 132 -33.43 -22.21 32.14
C VAL A 132 -31.97 -22.57 31.89
N ILE A 133 -31.68 -23.87 31.84
CA ILE A 133 -30.36 -24.39 31.51
C ILE A 133 -30.17 -24.38 29.99
N THR A 134 -29.11 -23.73 29.52
CA THR A 134 -28.75 -23.56 28.12
C THR A 134 -27.34 -24.10 27.86
N PRO A 135 -26.83 -24.09 26.61
CA PRO A 135 -25.43 -24.40 26.32
C PRO A 135 -24.41 -23.53 27.09
N ALA A 136 -24.79 -22.31 27.53
CA ALA A 136 -23.91 -21.43 28.29
C ALA A 136 -23.57 -21.96 29.70
N ASP A 137 -24.36 -22.90 30.22
CA ASP A 137 -24.20 -23.45 31.58
C ASP A 137 -23.15 -24.56 31.68
N PHE A 138 -22.62 -25.00 30.54
CA PHE A 138 -21.55 -25.97 30.43
C PHE A 138 -20.20 -25.26 30.58
N PHE A 139 -19.95 -24.71 31.78
CA PHE A 139 -18.77 -23.90 32.04
C PHE A 139 -17.49 -24.64 31.67
N VAL A 140 -16.76 -24.05 30.72
CA VAL A 140 -15.52 -24.63 30.18
C VAL A 140 -14.41 -24.75 31.24
N ASP A 141 -14.49 -23.93 32.30
CA ASP A 141 -13.50 -23.84 33.38
C ASP A 141 -13.97 -24.50 34.70
N ASP A 142 -15.06 -25.29 34.69
CA ASP A 142 -15.55 -26.00 35.89
C ASP A 142 -15.43 -27.53 35.79
N ASP A 143 -14.29 -28.06 36.25
CA ASP A 143 -14.01 -29.49 36.31
C ASP A 143 -14.86 -30.24 37.37
N ALA A 144 -15.46 -29.54 38.34
CA ALA A 144 -16.16 -30.18 39.46
C ALA A 144 -17.51 -30.81 39.08
N CYS A 145 -18.11 -30.35 37.98
CA CYS A 145 -19.43 -30.77 37.52
C CYS A 145 -19.44 -32.20 36.93
N GLY A 146 -18.28 -32.76 36.57
CA GLY A 146 -18.15 -34.11 35.98
C GLY A 146 -18.73 -34.26 34.57
N VAL A 147 -19.59 -33.33 34.13
CA VAL A 147 -20.13 -33.19 32.77
C VAL A 147 -19.03 -33.20 31.71
N GLN A 148 -17.88 -32.62 32.03
CA GLN A 148 -16.76 -32.51 31.11
C GLN A 148 -16.15 -33.87 30.77
N SER A 149 -15.89 -34.71 31.77
CA SER A 149 -15.41 -36.08 31.56
C SER A 149 -16.36 -36.95 30.73
N LEU A 150 -17.66 -36.65 30.80
CA LEU A 150 -18.69 -37.35 30.04
C LEU A 150 -18.71 -36.87 28.59
N LEU A 151 -18.63 -35.57 28.36
CA LEU A 151 -18.51 -34.99 27.02
C LEU A 151 -17.23 -35.46 26.31
N ASP A 152 -16.10 -35.49 27.02
CA ASP A 152 -14.83 -36.00 26.50
C ASP A 152 -14.91 -37.50 26.12
N SER A 153 -15.74 -38.29 26.82
CA SER A 153 -15.93 -39.73 26.56
C SER A 153 -16.83 -40.05 25.36
N ILE A 154 -17.64 -39.09 24.90
CA ILE A 154 -18.62 -39.26 23.81
C ILE A 154 -17.99 -38.94 22.45
N ALA A 155 -16.87 -38.21 22.43
CA ALA A 155 -16.27 -37.70 21.21
C ALA A 155 -15.31 -38.68 20.52
N THR A 156 -15.12 -38.49 19.22
CA THR A 156 -13.98 -39.04 18.46
C THR A 156 -12.68 -38.68 19.18
N VAL A 157 -11.95 -39.72 19.60
CA VAL A 157 -10.85 -39.67 20.58
C VAL A 157 -9.90 -38.47 20.38
N GLY A 158 -9.89 -37.55 21.37
CA GLY A 158 -8.83 -36.54 21.58
C GLY A 158 -8.99 -35.18 20.90
N GLU A 159 -9.95 -34.96 20.00
CA GLU A 159 -10.15 -33.64 19.38
C GLU A 159 -10.95 -32.68 20.28
N GLN A 160 -11.96 -33.17 20.99
CA GLN A 160 -12.82 -32.33 21.82
C GLN A 160 -12.14 -31.87 23.12
N GLU A 161 -11.28 -32.72 23.70
CA GLU A 161 -10.42 -32.35 24.83
C GLU A 161 -9.50 -31.17 24.44
N LYS A 162 -8.85 -31.25 23.27
CA LYS A 162 -8.03 -30.14 22.75
C LYS A 162 -8.85 -28.88 22.46
N LEU A 163 -10.07 -29.03 21.93
CA LEU A 163 -10.96 -27.90 21.68
C LEU A 163 -11.36 -27.20 22.98
N ARG A 164 -11.56 -27.99 24.05
CA ARG A 164 -11.80 -27.47 25.40
C ARG A 164 -10.59 -26.72 25.94
N GLU A 165 -9.40 -27.29 25.87
CA GLU A 165 -8.14 -26.61 26.27
C GLU A 165 -7.97 -25.27 25.53
N VAL A 166 -8.30 -25.24 24.23
CA VAL A 166 -8.30 -24.03 23.42
C VAL A 166 -9.30 -23.00 23.97
N ALA A 167 -10.54 -23.40 24.23
CA ALA A 167 -11.55 -22.50 24.78
C ALA A 167 -11.17 -21.96 26.19
N GLN A 168 -10.62 -22.81 27.07
CA GLN A 168 -10.10 -22.42 28.38
C GLN A 168 -8.99 -21.38 28.27
N ARG A 169 -7.99 -21.65 27.41
CA ARG A 169 -6.87 -20.72 27.19
C ARG A 169 -7.33 -19.36 26.64
N ASN A 170 -8.34 -19.35 25.77
CA ASN A 170 -8.91 -18.09 25.27
C ASN A 170 -9.67 -17.36 26.37
N LEU A 171 -10.44 -18.06 27.21
CA LEU A 171 -11.11 -17.45 28.37
C LEU A 171 -10.10 -16.85 29.36
N GLU A 172 -9.00 -17.55 29.66
CA GLU A 172 -7.91 -17.03 30.48
C GLU A 172 -7.25 -15.80 29.87
N THR A 173 -7.04 -15.81 28.55
CA THR A 173 -6.48 -14.67 27.80
C THR A 173 -7.39 -13.46 27.93
N ILE A 174 -8.70 -13.63 27.73
CA ILE A 174 -9.71 -12.57 27.89
C ILE A 174 -9.70 -12.01 29.31
N LYS A 175 -9.69 -12.89 30.33
CA LYS A 175 -9.61 -12.51 31.75
C LYS A 175 -8.32 -11.73 32.05
N THR A 176 -7.19 -12.14 31.49
CA THR A 176 -5.88 -11.51 31.70
C THR A 176 -5.78 -10.14 31.04
N VAL A 177 -6.37 -9.98 29.84
CA VAL A 177 -6.45 -8.69 29.15
C VAL A 177 -7.37 -7.71 29.88
N GLY A 178 -8.33 -8.21 30.66
CA GLY A 178 -9.29 -7.38 31.39
C GLY A 178 -10.31 -6.71 30.46
N ALA A 179 -10.64 -7.36 29.33
CA ALA A 179 -11.62 -6.85 28.40
C ALA A 179 -13.03 -6.79 29.05
N PRO A 180 -13.80 -5.71 28.86
CA PRO A 180 -15.13 -5.56 29.48
C PRO A 180 -16.17 -6.41 28.74
N ILE A 181 -16.14 -7.72 28.97
CA ILE A 181 -17.08 -8.69 28.38
C ILE A 181 -17.84 -9.36 29.55
N PRO A 182 -18.99 -8.79 29.98
CA PRO A 182 -19.77 -9.28 31.11
C PRO A 182 -20.06 -10.79 31.05
N HIS A 183 -20.45 -11.30 29.88
CA HIS A 183 -20.82 -12.70 29.68
C HIS A 183 -19.69 -13.56 29.10
N ALA A 184 -18.42 -13.21 29.34
CA ALA A 184 -17.29 -13.90 28.71
C ALA A 184 -17.27 -15.41 28.96
N ARG A 185 -17.54 -15.81 30.21
CA ARG A 185 -17.52 -17.23 30.62
C ARG A 185 -18.64 -18.01 29.93
N GLU A 186 -19.84 -17.46 29.96
CA GLU A 186 -21.05 -18.01 29.37
C GLU A 186 -20.91 -18.13 27.84
N LEU A 187 -20.41 -17.09 27.18
CA LEU A 187 -20.24 -17.07 25.72
C LEU A 187 -19.17 -18.03 25.24
N VAL A 188 -18.01 -18.08 25.91
CA VAL A 188 -16.97 -19.06 25.58
C VAL A 188 -17.50 -20.48 25.77
N SER A 189 -18.26 -20.73 26.83
CA SER A 189 -18.84 -22.05 27.13
C SER A 189 -19.90 -22.47 26.12
N ALA A 190 -20.85 -21.58 25.81
CA ALA A 190 -21.87 -21.80 24.79
C ALA A 190 -21.25 -22.06 23.40
N LEU A 191 -20.26 -21.24 23.04
CA LEU A 191 -19.55 -21.37 21.77
C LEU A 191 -18.76 -22.69 21.69
N TRP A 192 -18.11 -23.10 22.78
CA TRP A 192 -17.41 -24.38 22.86
C TRP A 192 -18.37 -25.56 22.63
N ILE A 193 -19.48 -25.65 23.38
CA ILE A 193 -20.46 -26.73 23.21
C ILE A 193 -21.02 -26.78 21.79
N ARG A 194 -21.38 -25.62 21.22
CA ARG A 194 -21.88 -25.56 19.84
C ARG A 194 -20.82 -25.91 18.80
N SER A 195 -19.53 -25.71 19.10
CA SER A 195 -18.43 -26.08 18.21
C SER A 195 -18.21 -27.60 18.13
N MET A 196 -18.80 -28.37 19.06
CA MET A 196 -18.76 -29.83 19.04
C MET A 196 -19.67 -30.44 17.95
N SER A 197 -20.63 -29.67 17.41
CA SER A 197 -21.54 -30.15 16.37
C SER A 197 -20.79 -30.49 15.06
N PRO A 198 -21.16 -31.58 14.37
CA PRO A 198 -20.42 -32.05 13.19
C PRO A 198 -20.69 -31.19 11.96
N GLY A 199 -19.67 -31.05 11.10
CA GLY A 199 -19.81 -30.49 9.76
C GLY A 199 -20.28 -29.03 9.74
N ARG A 200 -21.35 -28.74 8.99
CA ARG A 200 -21.82 -27.37 8.72
C ARG A 200 -22.63 -26.75 9.87
N SER A 201 -23.05 -27.53 10.87
CA SER A 201 -23.73 -27.02 12.07
C SER A 201 -22.77 -26.61 13.18
N ALA A 202 -21.46 -26.82 13.01
CA ALA A 202 -20.44 -26.43 13.98
C ALA A 202 -20.51 -24.92 14.29
N GLY A 203 -20.63 -24.61 15.57
CA GLY A 203 -20.66 -23.23 16.08
C GLY A 203 -22.05 -22.64 16.28
N GLY A 204 -22.09 -21.43 16.81
CA GLY A 204 -23.31 -20.67 17.09
C GLY A 204 -23.45 -19.43 16.22
N THR A 205 -24.67 -19.13 15.79
CA THR A 205 -24.98 -17.79 15.23
C THR A 205 -25.03 -16.75 16.35
N ARG A 206 -24.96 -15.47 16.00
CA ARG A 206 -25.13 -14.37 16.96
C ARG A 206 -26.42 -14.53 17.79
N GLN A 207 -27.54 -14.82 17.13
CA GLN A 207 -28.85 -15.00 17.76
C GLN A 207 -28.88 -16.20 18.72
N GLU A 208 -28.24 -17.31 18.34
CA GLU A 208 -28.14 -18.50 19.19
C GLU A 208 -27.31 -18.21 20.44
N LEU A 209 -26.17 -17.53 20.31
CA LEU A 209 -25.33 -17.17 21.44
C LEU A 209 -25.99 -16.15 22.38
N GLN A 210 -26.73 -15.18 21.83
CA GLN A 210 -27.51 -14.23 22.63
C GLN A 210 -28.62 -14.92 23.41
N LEU A 211 -29.30 -15.86 22.77
CA LEU A 211 -30.34 -16.65 23.42
C LEU A 211 -29.77 -17.52 24.55
N ASP A 212 -28.61 -18.14 24.34
CA ASP A 212 -27.98 -19.01 25.35
C ASP A 212 -27.62 -18.26 26.64
N ILE A 213 -27.25 -16.98 26.55
CA ILE A 213 -26.92 -16.16 27.73
C ILE A 213 -28.15 -15.46 28.33
N THR A 214 -29.33 -15.57 27.70
CA THR A 214 -30.56 -14.92 28.20
C THR A 214 -31.03 -15.62 29.47
N ARG A 215 -31.15 -14.85 30.57
CA ARG A 215 -31.57 -15.33 31.89
C ARG A 215 -32.96 -14.77 32.24
N GLU A 216 -33.09 -14.09 33.37
CA GLU A 216 -34.35 -13.49 33.85
C GLU A 216 -34.78 -12.27 33.04
N GLN A 217 -33.85 -11.64 32.32
CA GLN A 217 -34.08 -10.44 31.52
C GLN A 217 -33.53 -10.62 30.10
N PRO A 218 -34.19 -10.04 29.08
CA PRO A 218 -33.66 -9.97 27.72
C PRO A 218 -32.31 -9.25 27.67
N VAL A 219 -31.44 -9.70 26.77
CA VAL A 219 -30.14 -9.05 26.52
C VAL A 219 -30.31 -7.99 25.43
N ASP A 220 -29.80 -6.77 25.68
CA ASP A 220 -29.82 -5.68 24.70
C ASP A 220 -28.95 -5.99 23.47
N ASP A 221 -29.51 -5.82 22.28
CA ASP A 221 -28.86 -6.20 21.02
C ASP A 221 -27.56 -5.42 20.75
N ASN A 222 -27.51 -4.13 21.09
CA ASN A 222 -26.34 -3.28 20.84
C ASN A 222 -25.21 -3.60 21.82
N SER A 223 -25.57 -3.79 23.09
CA SER A 223 -24.64 -4.20 24.14
C SER A 223 -24.05 -5.57 23.80
N PHE A 224 -24.90 -6.54 23.43
CA PHE A 224 -24.45 -7.86 23.00
C PHE A 224 -23.57 -7.82 21.75
N HIS A 225 -23.87 -6.95 20.79
CA HIS A 225 -23.02 -6.78 19.61
C HIS A 225 -21.60 -6.35 20.02
N GLY A 226 -21.49 -5.35 20.89
CA GLY A 226 -20.22 -4.88 21.41
C GLY A 226 -19.46 -5.97 22.16
N GLU A 227 -20.14 -6.72 23.03
CA GLU A 227 -19.55 -7.85 23.76
C GLU A 227 -19.01 -8.93 22.82
N LEU A 228 -19.76 -9.31 21.78
CA LEU A 228 -19.35 -10.33 20.83
C LEU A 228 -18.16 -9.88 19.97
N VAL A 229 -18.13 -8.61 19.55
CA VAL A 229 -16.98 -8.03 18.84
C VAL A 229 -15.73 -8.06 19.73
N GLN A 230 -15.85 -7.65 20.99
CA GLN A 230 -14.74 -7.71 21.94
C GLN A 230 -14.26 -9.15 22.18
N LEU A 231 -15.18 -10.12 22.25
CA LEU A 231 -14.84 -11.53 22.39
C LEU A 231 -14.00 -12.04 21.21
N ILE A 232 -14.42 -11.73 19.98
CA ILE A 232 -13.72 -12.12 18.75
C ILE A 232 -12.35 -11.44 18.67
N GLU A 233 -12.27 -10.15 19.01
CA GLU A 233 -11.01 -9.39 18.94
C GLU A 233 -9.94 -9.85 19.94
N ASN A 234 -10.35 -10.41 21.07
CA ASN A 234 -9.46 -10.87 22.14
C ASN A 234 -9.27 -12.40 22.13
N SER A 235 -9.76 -13.09 21.10
CA SER A 235 -9.66 -14.55 20.94
C SER A 235 -9.00 -14.92 19.63
N ILE A 236 -7.93 -15.71 19.70
CA ILE A 236 -7.17 -16.12 18.51
C ILE A 236 -7.71 -17.40 17.87
N ASN A 237 -8.62 -18.13 18.52
CA ASN A 237 -9.14 -19.41 18.05
C ASN A 237 -10.61 -19.38 17.62
N ILE A 238 -11.27 -18.22 17.65
CA ILE A 238 -12.63 -18.11 17.12
C ILE A 238 -12.57 -17.94 15.60
N HIS A 239 -13.27 -18.81 14.88
CA HIS A 239 -13.44 -18.83 13.43
C HIS A 239 -14.89 -18.58 13.07
N GLY A 240 -15.14 -18.16 11.83
CA GLY A 240 -16.49 -17.91 11.33
C GLY A 240 -16.55 -16.64 10.48
N GLU A 241 -17.70 -16.42 9.86
CA GLU A 241 -17.98 -15.16 9.17
C GLU A 241 -18.42 -14.10 10.20
N GLU A 242 -17.85 -12.90 10.13
CA GLU A 242 -18.32 -11.72 10.89
C GLU A 242 -19.67 -11.18 10.32
N SER A 243 -20.44 -12.01 9.62
CA SER A 243 -21.76 -11.68 9.10
C SER A 243 -22.82 -11.90 10.19
N PRO A 244 -23.96 -11.18 10.18
CA PRO A 244 -25.02 -11.35 11.17
C PRO A 244 -25.56 -12.79 11.27
N ASP A 245 -25.51 -13.52 10.15
CA ASP A 245 -25.97 -14.91 10.02
C ASP A 245 -24.82 -15.93 10.07
N GLY A 246 -23.58 -15.45 10.22
CA GLY A 246 -22.38 -16.26 10.29
C GLY A 246 -22.34 -17.10 11.57
N ARG A 247 -21.92 -18.37 11.44
CA ARG A 247 -21.65 -19.24 12.59
C ARG A 247 -20.23 -19.01 13.07
N LEU A 248 -20.09 -18.62 14.33
CA LEU A 248 -18.82 -18.58 15.04
C LEU A 248 -18.54 -19.94 15.65
N ARG A 249 -17.30 -20.39 15.63
CA ARG A 249 -16.87 -21.66 16.25
C ARG A 249 -15.45 -21.54 16.81
N PHE A 250 -15.12 -22.33 17.80
CA PHE A 250 -13.73 -22.61 18.14
C PHE A 250 -13.12 -23.56 17.10
N GLY A 251 -11.87 -23.32 16.74
CA GLY A 251 -11.06 -24.21 15.93
C GLY A 251 -9.76 -24.55 16.67
N LEU A 252 -9.22 -25.73 16.40
CA LEU A 252 -7.96 -26.18 16.98
C LEU A 252 -6.79 -25.30 16.50
N GLU A 253 -6.78 -24.96 15.21
CA GLU A 253 -5.86 -23.97 14.67
C GLU A 253 -6.23 -22.54 15.10
N GLU A 254 -5.21 -21.69 15.17
CA GLU A 254 -5.40 -20.24 15.33
C GLU A 254 -6.05 -19.66 14.06
N ASN A 255 -7.03 -18.79 14.25
CA ASN A 255 -7.61 -17.97 13.19
C ASN A 255 -6.51 -17.03 12.64
N PRO A 256 -6.17 -17.13 11.34
CA PRO A 256 -5.11 -16.32 10.75
C PRO A 256 -5.36 -14.81 10.90
N ARG A 257 -6.62 -14.36 10.76
CA ARG A 257 -7.02 -12.95 10.88
C ARG A 257 -6.85 -12.45 12.31
N SER A 258 -7.35 -13.20 13.30
CA SER A 258 -7.20 -12.84 14.71
C SER A 258 -5.74 -12.84 15.15
N LYS A 259 -4.92 -13.76 14.63
CA LYS A 259 -3.47 -13.78 14.90
C LYS A 259 -2.77 -12.52 14.37
N VAL A 260 -3.06 -12.10 13.13
CA VAL A 260 -2.52 -10.85 12.57
C VAL A 260 -2.88 -9.67 13.48
N ARG A 261 -4.16 -9.52 13.82
CA ARG A 261 -4.64 -8.42 14.68
C ARG A 261 -3.98 -8.44 16.06
N THR A 262 -3.88 -9.61 16.70
CA THR A 262 -3.27 -9.76 18.03
C THR A 262 -1.77 -9.43 18.00
N CYS A 263 -1.04 -9.91 17.00
CA CYS A 263 0.37 -9.58 16.82
C CYS A 263 0.58 -8.09 16.53
N ALA A 264 -0.31 -7.45 15.76
CA ALA A 264 -0.24 -6.02 15.48
C ALA A 264 -0.54 -5.15 16.72
N LYS A 265 -1.47 -5.56 17.60
CA LYS A 265 -1.79 -4.87 18.86
C LYS A 265 -0.68 -4.98 19.91
N ASN A 266 0.18 -5.99 19.84
CA ASN A 266 1.20 -6.24 20.86
C ASN A 266 2.47 -5.40 20.65
N ASP A 267 2.52 -4.20 21.23
CA ASP A 267 3.66 -3.27 21.14
C ASP A 267 5.03 -3.88 21.52
N LYS A 268 5.05 -4.92 22.36
CA LYS A 268 6.30 -5.59 22.73
C LYS A 268 7.00 -6.25 21.54
N LEU A 269 6.24 -6.59 20.50
CA LEU A 269 6.78 -7.14 19.24
C LEU A 269 7.29 -6.05 18.29
N TRP A 270 7.01 -4.78 18.56
CA TRP A 270 7.27 -3.65 17.64
C TRP A 270 8.14 -2.58 18.32
N GLN A 271 9.40 -2.93 18.60
CA GLN A 271 10.32 -2.05 19.33
C GLN A 271 11.37 -1.43 18.39
N PRO A 272 11.38 -0.10 18.21
CA PRO A 272 12.44 0.59 17.48
C PRO A 272 13.83 0.29 18.07
N GLY A 273 14.81 -0.05 17.23
CA GLY A 273 16.19 -0.29 17.68
C GLY A 273 16.44 -1.62 18.41
N ALA A 274 15.43 -2.48 18.56
CA ALA A 274 15.65 -3.83 19.07
C ALA A 274 16.49 -4.65 18.08
N THR A 275 17.68 -5.08 18.46
CA THR A 275 18.34 -6.22 17.79
C THR A 275 17.58 -7.49 18.16
N SER A 276 17.31 -8.41 17.23
CA SER A 276 16.72 -9.72 17.53
C SER A 276 17.51 -10.41 18.64
N ALA A 277 17.08 -10.29 19.90
CA ALA A 277 17.94 -10.58 21.05
C ALA A 277 17.34 -11.55 22.07
N THR A 278 16.19 -12.16 21.80
CA THR A 278 15.66 -13.25 22.62
C THR A 278 15.31 -14.46 21.76
N VAL A 279 15.95 -15.59 22.07
CA VAL A 279 15.70 -16.88 21.43
C VAL A 279 14.21 -17.21 21.53
N GLY A 280 13.54 -17.28 20.38
CA GLY A 280 12.12 -17.65 20.27
C GLY A 280 11.11 -16.51 20.16
N GLN A 281 11.53 -15.23 20.19
CA GLN A 281 10.62 -14.09 19.96
C GLN A 281 10.96 -13.35 18.65
N THR A 282 9.97 -13.22 17.77
CA THR A 282 10.07 -12.37 16.58
C THR A 282 9.77 -10.94 16.98
N VAL A 283 10.76 -10.05 16.86
CA VAL A 283 10.60 -8.60 17.03
C VAL A 283 10.68 -7.94 15.65
N TYR A 284 9.95 -6.84 15.44
CA TYR A 284 9.84 -6.08 14.19
C TYR A 284 10.34 -4.64 14.38
N PRO A 285 11.66 -4.40 14.38
CA PRO A 285 12.23 -3.11 14.75
C PRO A 285 12.01 -2.05 13.66
N GLY A 286 11.24 -1.01 13.98
CA GLY A 286 10.98 0.13 13.09
C GLY A 286 10.24 -0.21 11.79
N LYS A 287 9.69 -1.43 11.67
CA LYS A 287 9.10 -1.93 10.42
C LYS A 287 7.72 -1.39 10.13
N ASP A 288 6.96 -1.03 11.15
CA ASP A 288 5.68 -0.32 11.00
C ASP A 288 5.89 1.08 10.40
N ILE A 289 6.81 1.86 10.97
CA ILE A 289 7.16 3.21 10.49
C ILE A 289 7.71 3.18 9.06
N GLU A 290 8.64 2.27 8.77
CA GLU A 290 9.19 2.06 7.44
C GLU A 290 8.08 1.69 6.43
N HIS A 291 7.16 0.81 6.85
CA HIS A 291 6.04 0.36 6.01
C HIS A 291 5.05 1.49 5.71
N ILE A 292 4.71 2.34 6.68
CA ILE A 292 3.88 3.54 6.47
C ILE A 292 4.52 4.43 5.40
N ARG A 293 5.83 4.69 5.54
CA ARG A 293 6.56 5.58 4.63
C ARG A 293 6.62 5.03 3.22
N ASN A 294 6.97 3.76 3.07
CA ASN A 294 7.06 3.10 1.77
C ASN A 294 5.69 3.02 1.09
N THR A 295 4.64 2.71 1.86
CA THR A 295 3.25 2.68 1.35
C THR A 295 2.81 4.06 0.89
N LEU A 296 3.04 5.11 1.69
CA LEU A 296 2.70 6.48 1.33
C LEU A 296 3.46 6.96 0.09
N ARG A 297 4.77 6.65 0.00
CA ARG A 297 5.58 6.97 -1.18
C ARG A 297 5.01 6.30 -2.43
N HIS A 298 4.65 5.02 -2.35
CA HIS A 298 4.06 4.28 -3.46
C HIS A 298 2.64 4.76 -3.81
N ILE A 299 1.87 5.27 -2.85
CA ILE A 299 0.57 5.91 -3.12
C ILE A 299 0.76 7.21 -3.91
N LEU A 300 1.75 8.02 -3.57
CA LEU A 300 1.99 9.34 -4.18
C LEU A 300 2.79 9.27 -5.49
N VAL A 301 3.57 8.21 -5.69
CA VAL A 301 4.41 8.03 -6.87
C VAL A 301 3.85 6.88 -7.73
N PRO A 302 3.15 7.18 -8.83
CA PRO A 302 2.65 6.14 -9.72
C PRO A 302 3.79 5.38 -10.40
N GLU A 303 3.71 4.06 -10.48
CA GLU A 303 4.76 3.20 -11.08
C GLU A 303 4.95 3.44 -12.58
N THR A 304 3.90 3.92 -13.27
CA THR A 304 3.84 4.02 -14.72
C THR A 304 4.34 5.35 -15.28
N ARG A 305 4.49 6.38 -14.42
CA ARG A 305 4.83 7.74 -14.85
C ARG A 305 5.76 8.40 -13.85
N GLN A 306 6.83 9.02 -14.34
CA GLN A 306 7.66 9.86 -13.49
C GLN A 306 6.85 11.08 -13.03
N PRO A 307 6.72 11.31 -11.71
CA PRO A 307 5.96 12.45 -11.21
C PRO A 307 6.61 13.78 -11.61
N ALA A 308 5.80 14.82 -11.75
CA ALA A 308 6.28 16.17 -12.07
C ALA A 308 7.29 16.68 -11.03
N SER A 309 7.05 16.30 -9.77
CA SER A 309 7.89 16.65 -8.62
C SER A 309 8.45 15.38 -7.99
N ARG A 310 9.68 15.45 -7.49
CA ARG A 310 10.29 14.38 -6.69
C ARG A 310 9.59 14.32 -5.34
N VAL A 311 8.92 13.21 -5.04
CA VAL A 311 8.20 13.02 -3.77
C VAL A 311 9.14 12.43 -2.73
N ILE A 312 9.26 13.10 -1.59
CA ILE A 312 10.09 12.67 -0.45
C ILE A 312 9.21 12.59 0.78
N VAL A 313 9.08 11.39 1.36
CA VAL A 313 8.37 11.19 2.63
C VAL A 313 9.39 11.18 3.76
N LEU A 314 9.32 12.18 4.65
CA LEU A 314 10.29 12.31 5.75
C LEU A 314 10.05 11.27 6.85
N GLY A 315 11.11 10.88 7.56
CA GLY A 315 11.06 9.96 8.69
C GLY A 315 10.56 10.59 10.00
N PRO A 316 10.53 9.84 11.11
CA PRO A 316 10.05 10.34 12.41
C PRO A 316 10.92 11.48 12.98
N ASN A 317 12.23 11.48 12.72
CA ASN A 317 13.17 12.50 13.22
C ASN A 317 13.28 13.73 12.31
N TRP A 318 12.27 13.98 11.47
CA TRP A 318 12.34 14.96 10.40
C TRP A 318 12.64 16.40 10.85
N ARG A 319 12.32 16.77 12.09
CA ARG A 319 12.59 18.11 12.62
C ARG A 319 14.09 18.37 12.82
N ASP A 320 14.83 17.36 13.25
CA ASP A 320 16.23 17.48 13.69
C ASP A 320 17.23 16.90 12.70
N ASP A 321 16.88 15.78 12.07
CA ASP A 321 17.71 15.11 11.06
C ASP A 321 16.83 14.48 9.96
N PRO A 322 16.25 15.31 9.06
CA PRO A 322 15.32 14.83 8.03
C PRO A 322 15.93 13.90 6.99
N TRP A 323 17.26 13.86 6.89
CA TRP A 323 17.95 13.17 5.82
C TRP A 323 18.60 11.85 6.26
N SER A 324 18.54 11.50 7.56
CA SER A 324 19.11 10.25 8.09
C SER A 324 18.48 9.01 7.48
N ASP A 325 17.16 9.05 7.32
CA ASP A 325 16.36 7.89 6.93
C ASP A 325 15.95 7.94 5.45
N VAL A 326 16.47 8.90 4.69
CA VAL A 326 16.12 9.17 3.29
C VAL A 326 17.28 8.78 2.38
N ASP A 327 16.97 8.17 1.23
CA ASP A 327 17.97 7.73 0.25
C ASP A 327 18.83 8.90 -0.26
N ASP A 328 20.09 8.64 -0.58
CA ASP A 328 21.04 9.67 -1.03
C ASP A 328 20.55 10.43 -2.27
N VAL A 329 19.82 9.75 -3.16
CA VAL A 329 19.22 10.33 -4.37
C VAL A 329 18.14 11.36 -4.07
N ASP A 330 17.53 11.31 -2.89
CA ASP A 330 16.48 12.23 -2.46
C ASP A 330 17.03 13.41 -1.63
N LYS A 331 18.33 13.45 -1.33
CA LYS A 331 18.96 14.55 -0.56
C LYS A 331 19.09 15.84 -1.38
N PRO A 332 19.12 17.03 -0.73
CA PRO A 332 19.15 18.33 -1.40
C PRO A 332 20.18 18.50 -2.52
N SER A 333 21.38 17.94 -2.36
CA SER A 333 22.44 17.99 -3.37
C SER A 333 22.06 17.35 -4.70
N GLN A 334 21.11 16.41 -4.71
CA GLN A 334 20.71 15.63 -5.88
C GLN A 334 19.41 16.15 -6.53
N TRP A 335 18.83 17.24 -6.04
CA TRP A 335 17.56 17.77 -6.57
C TRP A 335 17.75 18.36 -7.98
N ASP A 336 17.00 17.84 -8.95
CA ASP A 336 17.08 18.19 -10.37
C ASP A 336 15.76 18.75 -10.94
N ARG A 337 14.71 18.80 -10.11
CA ARG A 337 13.35 19.21 -10.47
C ARG A 337 12.63 19.68 -9.20
N PRO A 338 11.38 20.20 -9.29
CA PRO A 338 10.56 20.48 -8.12
C PRO A 338 10.50 19.31 -7.14
N VAL A 339 10.47 19.61 -5.84
CA VAL A 339 10.48 18.61 -4.77
C VAL A 339 9.25 18.78 -3.91
N LEU A 340 8.50 17.69 -3.73
CA LEU A 340 7.35 17.62 -2.85
C LEU A 340 7.73 16.85 -1.58
N ILE A 341 7.95 17.60 -0.50
CA ILE A 341 8.29 17.07 0.82
C ILE A 341 7.00 16.79 1.58
N VAL A 342 6.78 15.54 1.94
CA VAL A 342 5.61 15.09 2.68
C VAL A 342 5.90 15.20 4.17
N VAL A 343 5.20 16.11 4.85
CA VAL A 343 5.40 16.42 6.27
C VAL A 343 4.62 15.41 7.13
N PRO A 344 5.28 14.65 8.02
CA PRO A 344 4.61 13.61 8.80
C PRO A 344 3.58 14.12 9.81
N ASP A 345 3.79 15.33 10.34
CA ASP A 345 3.03 15.90 11.44
C ASP A 345 2.21 17.12 11.01
N PRO A 346 1.03 17.35 11.63
CA PRO A 346 0.30 18.59 11.44
C PRO A 346 1.14 19.77 11.93
N LEU A 347 1.09 20.88 11.18
CA LEU A 347 1.77 22.12 11.54
C LEU A 347 0.75 23.22 11.80
N GLU A 348 1.02 24.02 12.83
CA GLU A 348 0.20 25.18 13.17
C GLU A 348 0.41 26.31 12.16
N MET A 349 -0.69 26.95 11.79
CA MET A 349 -0.70 28.14 10.97
C MET A 349 -0.66 29.35 11.89
N ASN A 350 0.48 30.04 11.89
CA ASN A 350 0.64 31.30 12.59
C ASN A 350 0.07 32.44 11.73
N GLY A 351 -0.39 33.51 12.38
CA GLY A 351 -0.91 34.68 11.67
C GLY A 351 0.07 35.23 10.63
N GLY A 352 -0.47 35.76 9.52
CA GLY A 352 0.34 36.36 8.45
C GLY A 352 1.02 35.36 7.52
N ASN A 353 0.36 34.25 7.17
CA ASN A 353 0.84 33.23 6.23
C ASN A 353 2.16 32.59 6.68
N ARG A 354 2.31 32.36 7.99
CA ARG A 354 3.49 31.70 8.57
C ARG A 354 3.12 30.27 8.95
N VAL A 355 3.94 29.31 8.56
CA VAL A 355 3.78 27.92 8.98
C VAL A 355 4.82 27.62 10.05
N ALA A 356 4.38 27.17 11.22
CA ALA A 356 5.24 26.98 12.38
C ALA A 356 6.44 26.06 12.05
N GLY A 357 7.66 26.54 12.31
CA GLY A 357 8.90 25.80 12.15
C GLY A 357 9.40 25.59 10.71
N LEU A 358 8.58 25.81 9.66
CA LEU A 358 9.03 25.51 8.28
C LEU A 358 10.17 26.42 7.79
N GLY A 359 10.14 27.70 8.16
CA GLY A 359 11.21 28.64 7.76
C GLY A 359 12.56 28.27 8.39
N GLU A 360 12.57 27.99 9.69
CA GLU A 360 13.74 27.50 10.43
C GLU A 360 14.23 26.15 9.87
N TRP A 361 13.30 25.25 9.56
CA TRP A 361 13.59 23.95 8.98
C TRP A 361 14.30 24.09 7.62
N LEU A 362 13.79 24.95 6.72
CA LEU A 362 14.42 25.26 5.45
C LEU A 362 15.83 25.84 5.64
N ALA A 363 15.99 26.78 6.56
CA ALA A 363 17.29 27.41 6.83
C ALA A 363 18.34 26.41 7.31
N LYS A 364 17.93 25.49 8.20
CA LYS A 364 18.82 24.52 8.83
C LYS A 364 19.17 23.35 7.90
N HIS A 365 18.18 22.85 7.15
CA HIS A 365 18.30 21.54 6.48
C HIS A 365 18.40 21.61 4.96
N VAL A 366 18.12 22.76 4.34
CA VAL A 366 18.16 22.93 2.88
C VAL A 366 19.21 23.99 2.51
N PRO A 367 20.45 23.57 2.19
CA PRO A 367 21.55 24.49 1.95
C PRO A 367 21.42 25.26 0.63
N ALA A 368 20.76 24.67 -0.37
CA ALA A 368 20.54 25.25 -1.68
C ALA A 368 19.23 24.75 -2.31
N LYS A 369 18.77 25.40 -3.38
CA LYS A 369 17.56 25.11 -4.16
C LYS A 369 16.27 25.28 -3.36
N ARG A 370 16.21 26.26 -2.45
CA ARG A 370 15.06 26.40 -1.52
C ARG A 370 13.74 26.72 -2.24
N ASN A 371 13.79 27.35 -3.41
CA ASN A 371 12.61 27.68 -4.19
C ASN A 371 12.05 26.50 -5.01
N THR A 372 12.74 25.34 -4.99
CA THR A 372 12.23 24.11 -5.61
C THR A 372 11.33 23.32 -4.65
N VAL A 373 11.24 23.70 -3.37
CA VAL A 373 10.57 22.93 -2.32
C VAL A 373 9.09 23.28 -2.20
N ARG A 374 8.24 22.24 -2.14
CA ARG A 374 6.83 22.29 -1.77
C ARG A 374 6.62 21.38 -0.57
N PHE A 375 5.87 21.82 0.42
CA PHE A 375 5.53 20.99 1.58
C PHE A 375 4.11 20.47 1.43
N LEU A 376 3.92 19.17 1.35
CA LEU A 376 2.60 18.54 1.44
C LEU A 376 2.24 18.38 2.91
N LEU A 377 1.14 19.00 3.34
CA LEU A 377 0.77 19.10 4.74
C LEU A 377 -0.46 18.23 5.05
N PRO A 378 -0.52 17.61 6.24
CA PRO A 378 -1.69 16.85 6.66
C PRO A 378 -2.95 17.71 6.74
N ALA A 379 -4.10 17.06 6.54
CA ALA A 379 -5.41 17.67 6.73
C ALA A 379 -5.56 18.24 8.14
N GLU A 380 -6.38 19.28 8.27
CA GLU A 380 -6.65 19.91 9.55
C GLU A 380 -7.32 18.92 10.52
N GLY A 381 -6.83 18.86 11.77
CA GLY A 381 -7.29 17.89 12.77
C GLY A 381 -6.72 16.47 12.64
N ALA A 382 -5.92 16.18 11.60
CA ALA A 382 -5.24 14.90 11.49
C ALA A 382 -4.10 14.77 12.51
N LYS A 383 -3.90 13.56 13.05
CA LYS A 383 -2.74 13.24 13.90
C LYS A 383 -1.44 13.19 13.07
N GLY A 384 -0.28 13.06 13.70
CA GLY A 384 0.95 12.72 12.98
C GLY A 384 0.91 11.27 12.49
N ILE A 385 1.42 10.97 11.28
CA ILE A 385 1.33 9.62 10.69
C ILE A 385 2.10 8.54 11.48
N TYR A 386 3.01 8.93 12.36
CA TYR A 386 3.83 8.01 13.16
C TYR A 386 3.39 7.88 14.63
N VAL A 387 2.33 8.60 15.01
CA VAL A 387 1.76 8.57 16.38
C VAL A 387 0.28 8.22 16.38
N ASP A 388 -0.30 8.03 15.20
CA ASP A 388 -1.70 7.66 15.02
C ASP A 388 -1.87 6.15 15.22
N GLU A 389 -2.37 5.75 16.40
CA GLU A 389 -2.49 4.36 16.83
C GLU A 389 -3.27 3.49 15.85
N GLU A 390 -4.34 4.02 15.25
CA GLU A 390 -5.14 3.29 14.26
C GLU A 390 -4.32 3.05 12.98
N LEU A 391 -3.59 4.07 12.53
CA LEU A 391 -2.73 3.97 11.35
C LEU A 391 -1.56 3.00 11.58
N ILE A 392 -0.95 3.05 12.77
CA ILE A 392 0.11 2.11 13.18
C ILE A 392 -0.43 0.68 13.21
N PHE A 393 -1.61 0.47 13.78
CA PHE A 393 -2.26 -0.84 13.81
C PHE A 393 -2.52 -1.38 12.40
N CYS A 394 -3.08 -0.55 11.49
CA CYS A 394 -3.26 -0.91 10.10
C CYS A 394 -1.92 -1.21 9.40
N ALA A 395 -0.89 -0.41 9.66
CA ALA A 395 0.44 -0.60 9.09
C ALA A 395 1.07 -1.91 9.52
N ARG A 396 0.97 -2.25 10.81
CA ARG A 396 1.44 -3.52 11.37
C ARG A 396 0.71 -4.71 10.74
N CYS A 397 -0.61 -4.63 10.62
CA CYS A 397 -1.40 -5.69 9.97
C CYS A 397 -0.99 -5.88 8.50
N SER A 398 -0.91 -4.79 7.73
CA SER A 398 -0.49 -4.83 6.32
C SER A 398 0.94 -5.34 6.18
N TYR A 399 1.87 -4.92 7.04
CA TYR A 399 3.25 -5.39 7.05
C TYR A 399 3.34 -6.90 7.29
N LEU A 400 2.60 -7.41 8.29
CA LEU A 400 2.59 -8.84 8.59
C LEU A 400 2.12 -9.67 7.40
N THR A 401 1.01 -9.29 6.75
CA THR A 401 0.43 -10.06 5.64
C THR A 401 1.12 -9.84 4.29
N SER A 402 1.72 -8.66 4.07
CA SER A 402 2.37 -8.31 2.81
C SER A 402 3.85 -8.66 2.76
N ILE A 403 4.53 -8.66 3.91
CA ILE A 403 5.99 -8.75 3.98
C ILE A 403 6.43 -9.88 4.92
N ALA A 404 6.13 -9.80 6.22
CA ALA A 404 6.74 -10.69 7.20
C ALA A 404 6.26 -12.15 7.09
N TRP A 405 4.98 -12.36 6.78
CA TRP A 405 4.35 -13.69 6.71
C TRP A 405 3.86 -14.03 5.29
N ARG A 406 4.40 -13.34 4.28
CA ARG A 406 3.96 -13.45 2.88
C ARG A 406 4.10 -14.86 2.28
N ASP A 407 5.02 -15.66 2.82
CA ASP A 407 5.36 -16.99 2.31
C ASP A 407 4.33 -18.05 2.76
N ASP A 408 3.54 -17.75 3.79
CA ASP A 408 2.47 -18.61 4.25
C ASP A 408 1.15 -18.20 3.58
N LEU A 409 0.57 -19.14 2.81
CA LEU A 409 -0.59 -18.94 1.94
C LEU A 409 -1.79 -18.36 2.69
N LYS A 410 -2.00 -18.73 3.96
CA LYS A 410 -3.17 -18.27 4.73
C LYS A 410 -3.09 -16.79 5.10
N TYR A 411 -1.88 -16.24 5.31
CA TYR A 411 -1.71 -14.81 5.56
C TYR A 411 -1.63 -14.02 4.26
N ARG A 412 -1.03 -14.61 3.21
CA ARG A 412 -1.03 -14.00 1.87
C ARG A 412 -2.44 -13.76 1.33
N ALA A 413 -3.37 -14.68 1.59
CA ALA A 413 -4.78 -14.51 1.22
C ALA A 413 -5.45 -13.31 1.91
N LEU A 414 -4.96 -12.88 3.08
CA LEU A 414 -5.47 -11.75 3.84
C LEU A 414 -4.80 -10.41 3.50
N LYS A 415 -3.89 -10.40 2.53
CA LYS A 415 -3.10 -9.21 2.18
C LYS A 415 -3.99 -8.01 1.85
N GLU A 416 -4.88 -8.15 0.88
CA GLU A 416 -5.73 -7.03 0.41
C GLU A 416 -6.65 -6.50 1.52
N ASP A 417 -7.20 -7.39 2.35
CA ASP A 417 -8.08 -7.05 3.47
C ASP A 417 -7.40 -6.14 4.51
N PHE A 418 -6.10 -6.35 4.75
CA PHE A 418 -5.33 -5.57 5.73
C PHE A 418 -4.54 -4.41 5.11
N ASP A 419 -4.22 -4.48 3.82
CA ASP A 419 -3.52 -3.41 3.09
C ASP A 419 -4.45 -2.25 2.71
N LYS A 420 -5.69 -2.57 2.30
CA LYS A 420 -6.66 -1.56 1.86
C LYS A 420 -6.97 -0.50 2.94
N PRO A 421 -7.23 -0.84 4.22
CA PRO A 421 -7.48 0.16 5.27
C PRO A 421 -6.31 1.14 5.46
N LEU A 422 -5.06 0.63 5.46
CA LEU A 422 -3.87 1.48 5.55
C LEU A 422 -3.82 2.46 4.37
N ARG A 423 -3.98 1.94 3.14
CA ARG A 423 -3.92 2.76 1.92
C ARG A 423 -5.02 3.81 1.87
N ASP A 424 -6.25 3.46 2.23
CA ASP A 424 -7.40 4.37 2.19
C ASP A 424 -7.23 5.50 3.22
N SER A 425 -6.70 5.21 4.41
CA SER A 425 -6.37 6.23 5.42
C SER A 425 -5.24 7.16 4.96
N LEU A 426 -4.18 6.62 4.34
CA LEU A 426 -3.05 7.43 3.83
C LEU A 426 -3.44 8.32 2.64
N LYS A 427 -4.28 7.82 1.72
CA LYS A 427 -4.74 8.59 0.54
C LYS A 427 -5.47 9.89 0.90
N LYS A 428 -6.18 9.90 2.04
CA LYS A 428 -6.97 11.03 2.53
C LYS A 428 -6.22 11.91 3.52
N ARG A 429 -4.97 11.58 3.85
CA ARG A 429 -4.23 12.21 4.95
C ARG A 429 -3.77 13.63 4.64
N TYR A 430 -3.63 13.99 3.37
CA TYR A 430 -3.05 15.25 2.91
C TYR A 430 -4.03 15.97 1.99
N ASP A 431 -4.27 17.26 2.23
CA ASP A 431 -5.27 18.06 1.51
C ASP A 431 -4.77 19.47 1.14
N ARG A 432 -3.52 19.81 1.45
CA ARG A 432 -2.97 21.14 1.24
C ARG A 432 -1.46 21.10 1.08
N PHE A 433 -0.92 22.12 0.41
CA PHE A 433 0.52 22.31 0.28
C PHE A 433 0.93 23.73 0.63
N ALA A 434 2.19 23.89 1.02
CA ALA A 434 2.80 25.18 1.28
C ALA A 434 4.03 25.39 0.38
N VAL A 435 4.18 26.59 -0.15
CA VAL A 435 5.36 27.03 -0.91
C VAL A 435 5.92 28.32 -0.37
N LEU A 436 7.24 28.45 -0.41
CA LEU A 436 7.92 29.62 0.13
C LEU A 436 7.56 30.87 -0.68
N ARG A 437 7.00 31.88 -0.01
CA ARG A 437 6.68 33.18 -0.60
C ARG A 437 7.74 34.23 -0.30
N ARG A 438 8.16 34.32 0.96
CA ARG A 438 9.23 35.26 1.39
C ARG A 438 10.26 34.53 2.21
N TRP A 439 11.51 34.72 1.81
CA TRP A 439 12.67 34.18 2.47
C TRP A 439 13.33 35.24 3.36
N ASP A 440 13.53 34.89 4.64
CA ASP A 440 14.33 35.68 5.58
C ASP A 440 15.36 34.79 6.24
N TYR A 441 16.58 34.73 5.69
CA TYR A 441 17.66 33.92 6.27
C TYR A 441 18.17 34.47 7.62
N ARG A 442 17.91 35.74 7.94
CA ARG A 442 18.36 36.35 9.20
C ARG A 442 17.42 36.00 10.34
N ASN A 443 16.12 36.00 10.04
CA ASN A 443 15.06 35.63 10.97
C ASN A 443 14.16 34.56 10.30
N PRO A 444 14.59 33.28 10.25
CA PRO A 444 13.85 32.23 9.55
C PRO A 444 12.39 32.06 10.00
N GLU A 445 12.08 32.39 11.25
CA GLU A 445 10.72 32.42 11.81
C GLU A 445 9.79 33.47 11.18
N SER A 446 10.37 34.44 10.46
CA SER A 446 9.66 35.48 9.72
C SER A 446 9.38 35.11 8.26
N CYS A 447 9.84 33.95 7.79
CA CYS A 447 9.49 33.44 6.46
C CYS A 447 7.98 33.26 6.32
N THR A 448 7.44 33.60 5.16
CA THR A 448 6.02 33.42 4.84
C THR A 448 5.83 32.44 3.68
N PHE A 449 4.71 31.74 3.69
CA PHE A 449 4.37 30.69 2.72
C PHE A 449 2.98 30.92 2.15
N ASP A 450 2.79 30.67 0.87
CA ASP A 450 1.44 30.52 0.31
C ASP A 450 0.97 29.10 0.56
N VAL A 451 -0.21 28.96 1.17
CA VAL A 451 -0.79 27.67 1.59
C VAL A 451 -2.10 27.45 0.83
N GLU A 452 -2.12 26.43 -0.02
CA GLU A 452 -3.20 26.16 -0.94
C GLU A 452 -3.83 24.78 -0.70
N ARG A 453 -5.16 24.69 -0.82
CA ARG A 453 -5.88 23.41 -0.74
C ARG A 453 -5.79 22.63 -2.05
N ILE A 454 -5.76 21.32 -1.95
CA ILE A 454 -5.71 20.35 -3.05
C ILE A 454 -6.90 19.39 -2.92
N GLY A 455 -7.72 19.29 -3.97
CA GLY A 455 -8.82 18.31 -4.04
C GLY A 455 -8.41 16.92 -4.55
N ALA A 456 -7.22 16.80 -5.14
CA ALA A 456 -6.67 15.54 -5.66
C ALA A 456 -6.23 14.59 -4.53
N GLN A 457 -6.22 13.28 -4.81
CA GLN A 457 -5.82 12.26 -3.84
C GLN A 457 -4.78 11.29 -4.42
N GLY A 458 -3.96 10.71 -3.54
CA GLY A 458 -2.96 9.71 -3.91
C GLY A 458 -2.00 10.20 -5.01
N GLY A 459 -1.80 9.39 -6.05
CA GLY A 459 -0.81 9.63 -7.09
C GLY A 459 -1.08 10.85 -7.99
N GLU A 460 -2.26 11.46 -7.89
CA GLU A 460 -2.62 12.68 -8.62
C GLU A 460 -2.09 13.95 -7.92
N ILE A 461 -1.79 13.87 -6.62
CA ILE A 461 -1.36 15.02 -5.81
C ILE A 461 -0.14 15.74 -6.41
N PRO A 462 0.96 15.08 -6.80
CA PRO A 462 2.14 15.79 -7.29
C PRO A 462 1.87 16.64 -8.54
N SER A 463 1.05 16.13 -9.47
CA SER A 463 0.69 16.87 -10.69
C SER A 463 -0.26 18.03 -10.36
N ALA A 464 -1.26 17.79 -9.50
CA ALA A 464 -2.21 18.81 -9.08
C ALA A 464 -1.55 19.99 -8.35
N VAL A 465 -0.50 19.73 -7.57
CA VAL A 465 0.32 20.78 -6.93
C VAL A 465 0.94 21.69 -7.96
N GLU A 466 1.63 21.14 -8.97
CA GLU A 466 2.32 21.96 -9.98
C GLU A 466 1.32 22.68 -10.89
N GLU A 467 0.17 22.07 -11.21
CA GLU A 467 -0.91 22.73 -11.95
C GLU A 467 -1.49 23.92 -11.19
N LYS A 468 -1.80 23.76 -9.90
CA LYS A 468 -2.26 24.85 -9.04
C LYS A 468 -1.22 25.96 -8.90
N LEU A 469 0.04 25.58 -8.73
CA LEU A 469 1.12 26.54 -8.55
C LEU A 469 1.31 27.40 -9.81
N LEU A 470 1.20 26.83 -11.01
CA LEU A 470 1.19 27.57 -12.26
C LEU A 470 -0.05 28.46 -12.43
N ALA A 471 -1.24 27.98 -12.03
CA ALA A 471 -2.50 28.70 -12.24
C ALA A 471 -2.74 29.83 -11.24
N ASP A 472 -2.44 29.59 -9.97
CA ASP A 472 -2.88 30.42 -8.84
C ASP A 472 -1.73 31.25 -8.23
N LEU A 473 -0.48 30.76 -8.29
CA LEU A 473 0.65 31.35 -7.55
C LEU A 473 1.78 31.91 -8.44
N PHE A 474 1.80 31.55 -9.73
CA PHE A 474 2.80 32.05 -10.67
C PHE A 474 2.29 33.32 -11.37
N ASP A 475 2.88 34.47 -11.06
CA ASP A 475 2.54 35.74 -11.71
C ASP A 475 3.33 35.93 -13.03
N PRO A 476 2.67 35.90 -14.21
CA PRO A 476 3.36 36.04 -15.48
C PRO A 476 3.95 37.43 -15.73
N ALA A 477 3.44 38.47 -15.07
CA ALA A 477 3.92 39.85 -15.21
C ALA A 477 5.24 40.04 -14.44
N ASP A 478 5.31 39.56 -13.20
CA ASP A 478 6.54 39.58 -12.40
C ASP A 478 7.64 38.73 -13.06
N PHE A 479 7.27 37.55 -13.59
CA PHE A 479 8.20 36.73 -14.35
C PHE A 479 8.68 37.43 -15.63
N GLN A 480 7.79 38.07 -16.39
CA GLN A 480 8.18 38.84 -17.57
C GLN A 480 9.16 39.96 -17.23
N ASN A 481 8.95 40.67 -16.12
CA ASN A 481 9.86 41.73 -15.66
C ASN A 481 11.25 41.17 -15.36
N LEU A 482 11.35 40.02 -14.67
CA LEU A 482 12.61 39.34 -14.42
C LEU A 482 13.32 38.92 -15.73
N VAL A 483 12.60 38.32 -16.67
CA VAL A 483 13.18 37.91 -17.96
C VAL A 483 13.70 39.14 -18.73
N LEU A 484 12.98 40.25 -18.68
CA LEU A 484 13.41 41.52 -19.29
C LEU A 484 14.68 42.09 -18.65
N GLU A 485 14.80 42.04 -17.33
CA GLU A 485 16.01 42.46 -16.62
C GLU A 485 17.22 41.63 -17.06
N ARG A 486 17.09 40.30 -17.17
CA ARG A 486 18.17 39.42 -17.63
C ARG A 486 18.47 39.51 -19.09
N ALA A 487 17.49 39.83 -19.91
CA ALA A 487 17.69 40.13 -21.31
C ALA A 487 18.56 41.39 -21.52
N LYS A 488 18.47 42.40 -20.63
CA LYS A 488 19.35 43.59 -20.67
C LYS A 488 20.81 43.25 -20.38
N GLU A 489 21.05 42.23 -19.58
CA GLU A 489 22.37 41.75 -19.18
C GLU A 489 22.94 40.68 -20.12
N SER A 490 22.16 40.28 -21.14
CA SER A 490 22.52 39.20 -22.06
C SER A 490 22.86 37.86 -21.38
N CYS A 491 22.16 37.55 -20.27
CA CYS A 491 22.35 36.32 -19.50
C CYS A 491 21.95 35.07 -20.30
N PHE A 492 22.52 33.92 -19.92
CA PHE A 492 22.04 32.64 -20.41
C PHE A 492 20.79 32.18 -19.64
N VAL A 493 19.95 31.40 -20.30
CA VAL A 493 18.77 30.78 -19.69
C VAL A 493 19.19 29.91 -18.50
N GLY A 494 20.34 29.22 -18.58
CA GLY A 494 20.90 28.47 -17.45
C GLY A 494 21.12 29.32 -16.20
N ASP A 495 21.67 30.52 -16.34
CA ASP A 495 21.93 31.42 -15.22
C ASP A 495 20.61 31.90 -14.56
N LEU A 496 19.61 32.21 -15.39
CA LEU A 496 18.28 32.56 -14.91
C LEU A 496 17.60 31.39 -14.18
N LEU A 497 17.72 30.17 -14.72
CA LEU A 497 17.19 28.97 -14.08
C LEU A 497 17.84 28.72 -12.73
N ASP A 498 19.17 28.83 -12.65
CA ASP A 498 19.92 28.62 -11.41
C ASP A 498 19.55 29.68 -10.37
N GLU A 499 19.36 30.95 -10.76
CA GLU A 499 18.82 31.95 -9.84
C GLU A 499 17.43 31.59 -9.34
N LEU A 500 16.51 31.20 -10.24
CA LEU A 500 15.13 30.88 -9.86
C LEU A 500 15.04 29.68 -8.92
N THR A 501 16.07 28.83 -8.82
CA THR A 501 16.09 27.76 -7.81
C THR A 501 16.26 28.29 -6.38
N GLU A 502 16.70 29.54 -6.20
CA GLU A 502 16.82 30.20 -4.90
C GLU A 502 15.78 31.32 -4.74
N PRO A 503 15.23 31.52 -3.54
CA PRO A 503 14.40 32.66 -3.26
C PRO A 503 15.24 33.95 -3.27
N PRO A 504 14.64 35.10 -3.64
CA PRO A 504 15.31 36.39 -3.59
C PRO A 504 15.85 36.71 -2.19
N PRO A 505 16.88 37.58 -2.08
CA PRO A 505 17.35 38.08 -0.79
C PRO A 505 16.24 38.78 0.00
N PRO A 506 16.32 38.80 1.35
CA PRO A 506 15.29 39.39 2.20
C PRO A 506 14.99 40.85 1.82
N ASN A 507 13.72 41.24 1.88
CA ASN A 507 13.21 42.59 1.56
C ASN A 507 13.37 43.05 0.10
N THR A 508 13.58 42.13 -0.85
CA THR A 508 13.69 42.48 -2.27
C THR A 508 12.34 42.37 -2.97
N ARG A 509 11.83 41.15 -3.13
CA ARG A 509 10.55 40.81 -3.78
C ARG A 509 10.06 39.45 -3.28
N ASP A 510 8.80 39.15 -3.52
CA ASP A 510 8.26 37.80 -3.29
C ASP A 510 8.96 36.80 -4.25
N ALA A 511 9.09 35.55 -3.83
CA ALA A 511 9.70 34.51 -4.64
C ALA A 511 8.78 34.15 -5.82
N ILE A 512 9.33 34.10 -7.03
CA ILE A 512 8.61 33.57 -8.19
C ILE A 512 8.73 32.05 -8.13
N PRO A 513 7.63 31.29 -8.06
CA PRO A 513 7.70 29.85 -7.89
C PRO A 513 8.47 29.15 -9.03
N PHE A 514 9.46 28.32 -8.70
CA PHE A 514 10.23 27.58 -9.70
C PHE A 514 9.44 26.39 -10.27
N LEU A 515 8.95 26.48 -11.51
CA LEU A 515 8.08 25.46 -12.14
C LEU A 515 8.81 24.20 -12.65
N GLY A 516 10.14 24.14 -12.52
CA GLY A 516 10.98 23.19 -13.24
C GLY A 516 11.51 23.78 -14.56
N GLU A 517 12.66 23.29 -14.99
CA GLU A 517 13.43 23.86 -16.09
C GLU A 517 12.62 24.00 -17.40
N THR A 518 12.01 22.92 -17.85
CA THR A 518 11.23 22.92 -19.10
C THR A 518 10.02 23.85 -19.03
N ALA A 519 9.32 23.88 -17.90
CA ALA A 519 8.12 24.71 -17.74
C ALA A 519 8.49 26.20 -17.69
N ILE A 520 9.54 26.56 -16.93
CA ILE A 520 10.07 27.92 -16.91
C ILE A 520 10.52 28.35 -18.32
N TYR A 521 11.18 27.47 -19.07
CA TYR A 521 11.61 27.81 -20.42
C TYR A 521 10.44 28.04 -21.39
N GLU A 522 9.37 27.25 -21.30
CA GLU A 522 8.13 27.54 -22.04
C GLU A 522 7.54 28.92 -21.68
N GLU A 523 7.58 29.33 -20.41
CA GLU A 523 7.18 30.68 -20.01
C GLU A 523 8.11 31.77 -20.59
N ILE A 524 9.41 31.52 -20.70
CA ILE A 524 10.35 32.43 -21.40
C ILE A 524 9.95 32.58 -22.87
N LEU A 525 9.62 31.47 -23.56
CA LEU A 525 9.20 31.52 -24.95
C LEU A 525 7.89 32.30 -25.15
N LYS A 526 6.96 32.25 -24.17
CA LYS A 526 5.77 33.11 -24.16
C LYS A 526 6.13 34.59 -24.04
N VAL A 527 7.11 34.94 -23.21
CA VAL A 527 7.63 36.32 -23.11
C VAL A 527 8.27 36.78 -24.44
N VAL A 528 9.03 35.89 -25.10
CA VAL A 528 9.61 36.16 -26.43
C VAL A 528 8.52 36.35 -27.49
N ALA A 529 7.45 35.55 -27.46
CA ALA A 529 6.32 35.66 -28.37
C ALA A 529 5.55 36.99 -28.22
N ARG A 530 5.56 37.61 -27.03
CA ARG A 530 5.03 38.96 -26.81
C ARG A 530 5.90 40.07 -27.43
N GLY A 531 7.14 39.76 -27.84
CA GLY A 531 8.01 40.64 -28.61
C GLY A 531 8.93 41.56 -27.81
N ASN A 532 8.91 41.50 -26.48
CA ASN A 532 9.74 42.37 -25.63
C ASN A 532 11.18 41.83 -25.44
N VAL A 533 11.41 40.55 -25.72
CA VAL A 533 12.67 39.82 -25.56
C VAL A 533 12.91 38.96 -26.80
N VAL A 534 14.17 38.70 -27.12
CA VAL A 534 14.62 37.72 -28.12
C VAL A 534 15.55 36.71 -27.47
N VAL A 535 15.70 35.55 -28.10
CA VAL A 535 16.61 34.48 -27.64
C VAL A 535 17.62 34.14 -28.73
N ASN A 536 18.89 33.96 -28.36
CA ASN A 536 19.92 33.44 -29.25
C ASN A 536 20.08 31.93 -29.04
N VAL A 537 19.83 31.17 -30.10
CA VAL A 537 19.97 29.72 -30.11
C VAL A 537 21.06 29.35 -31.11
N GLY A 538 22.24 28.99 -30.60
CA GLY A 538 23.36 28.55 -31.43
C GLY A 538 23.83 29.60 -32.45
N GLY A 539 23.80 30.88 -32.09
CA GLY A 539 24.16 32.02 -32.95
C GLY A 539 22.98 32.65 -33.69
N THR A 540 21.79 32.06 -33.63
CA THR A 540 20.60 32.56 -34.33
C THR A 540 19.65 33.26 -33.37
N TRP A 541 19.39 34.55 -33.60
CA TRP A 541 18.41 35.32 -32.84
C TRP A 541 16.97 35.00 -33.30
N VAL A 542 16.12 34.60 -32.36
CA VAL A 542 14.71 34.25 -32.57
C VAL A 542 13.84 35.16 -31.70
N GLY A 543 12.79 35.72 -32.30
CA GLY A 543 11.86 36.64 -31.65
C GLY A 543 10.52 36.68 -32.37
N ARG A 544 9.59 37.52 -31.88
CA ARG A 544 8.33 37.79 -32.59
C ARG A 544 8.61 38.47 -33.94
N LEU A 545 8.06 37.91 -35.03
CA LEU A 545 8.10 38.54 -36.35
C LEU A 545 7.04 39.65 -36.48
N PRO A 546 7.29 40.69 -37.31
CA PRO A 546 6.33 41.78 -37.54
C PRO A 546 4.98 41.31 -38.11
N ASP A 547 4.99 40.22 -38.88
CA ASP A 547 3.81 39.69 -39.58
C ASP A 547 2.88 38.85 -38.67
N HIS A 548 3.31 38.54 -37.43
CA HIS A 548 2.48 37.75 -36.51
C HIS A 548 1.32 38.58 -35.95
N THR A 549 0.10 38.11 -36.21
CA THR A 549 -1.13 38.81 -35.87
C THR A 549 -1.56 38.64 -34.42
N ASN A 550 -1.13 37.56 -33.77
CA ASN A 550 -1.46 37.26 -32.36
C ASN A 550 -0.31 36.51 -31.65
N ASP A 551 -0.39 36.45 -30.33
CA ASP A 551 0.64 35.84 -29.47
C ASP A 551 0.77 34.33 -29.68
N GLU A 552 -0.31 33.64 -30.06
CA GLU A 552 -0.31 32.18 -30.26
C GLU A 552 0.43 31.78 -31.54
N GLU A 553 0.22 32.51 -32.63
CA GLU A 553 0.96 32.38 -33.87
C GLU A 553 2.46 32.64 -33.64
N ALA A 554 2.77 33.73 -32.93
CA ALA A 554 4.14 34.06 -32.55
C ALA A 554 4.78 32.97 -31.68
N LEU A 555 4.04 32.43 -30.70
CA LEU A 555 4.52 31.37 -29.83
C LEU A 555 4.79 30.08 -30.60
N ARG A 556 3.94 29.69 -31.54
CA ARG A 556 4.18 28.51 -32.39
C ARG A 556 5.47 28.64 -33.21
N TYR A 557 5.71 29.82 -33.79
CA TYR A 557 6.95 30.11 -34.50
C TYR A 557 8.18 30.11 -33.57
N VAL A 558 8.10 30.84 -32.46
CA VAL A 558 9.21 30.93 -31.49
C VAL A 558 9.55 29.54 -30.96
N ARG A 559 8.55 28.71 -30.62
CA ARG A 559 8.74 27.35 -30.14
C ARG A 559 9.38 26.45 -31.19
N SER A 560 8.95 26.52 -32.45
CA SER A 560 9.54 25.68 -33.51
C SER A 560 11.01 25.99 -33.79
N MET A 561 11.43 27.24 -33.58
CA MET A 561 12.80 27.69 -33.84
C MET A 561 13.71 27.58 -32.60
N ALA A 562 13.19 27.98 -31.44
CA ALA A 562 14.00 28.19 -30.24
C ALA A 562 13.92 27.05 -29.23
N PHE A 563 12.90 26.19 -29.23
CA PHE A 563 12.76 25.18 -28.19
C PHE A 563 13.96 24.22 -28.17
N ARG A 564 14.56 24.03 -26.99
CA ARG A 564 15.68 23.14 -26.70
C ARG A 564 15.43 22.49 -25.34
N SER A 565 16.18 21.44 -25.02
CA SER A 565 16.10 20.76 -23.72
C SER A 565 17.49 20.50 -23.13
N GLY A 566 17.53 20.28 -21.81
CA GLY A 566 18.77 19.97 -21.10
C GLY A 566 19.84 21.04 -21.26
N GLN A 567 21.07 20.63 -21.58
CA GLN A 567 22.22 21.54 -21.68
C GLN A 567 22.09 22.55 -22.84
N GLU A 568 21.47 22.17 -23.96
CA GLU A 568 21.28 23.09 -25.09
C GLU A 568 20.36 24.24 -24.72
N MET A 569 19.30 23.96 -23.95
CA MET A 569 18.39 24.98 -23.42
C MET A 569 19.12 25.95 -22.49
N ARG A 570 19.97 25.43 -21.60
CA ARG A 570 20.74 26.24 -20.66
C ARG A 570 21.73 27.18 -21.35
N GLN A 571 22.18 26.85 -22.57
CA GLN A 571 23.08 27.68 -23.39
C GLN A 571 22.37 28.73 -24.25
N VAL A 572 21.04 28.79 -24.23
CA VAL A 572 20.28 29.82 -24.95
C VAL A 572 20.52 31.17 -24.28
N GLN A 573 20.86 32.20 -25.06
CA GLN A 573 21.11 33.54 -24.55
C GLN A 573 19.85 34.41 -24.61
N LEU A 574 19.57 35.19 -23.58
CA LEU A 574 18.50 36.21 -23.58
C LEU A 574 19.03 37.52 -24.19
N GLY A 575 18.17 38.29 -24.85
CA GLY A 575 18.56 39.59 -25.40
C GLY A 575 17.38 40.52 -25.66
N LEU A 576 17.66 41.81 -25.83
CA LEU A 576 16.66 42.79 -26.26
C LEU A 576 16.49 42.76 -27.78
N PRO A 577 15.30 43.06 -28.33
CA PRO A 577 15.09 43.13 -29.78
C PRO A 577 16.07 44.06 -30.52
N ALA A 578 16.53 45.14 -29.87
CA ALA A 578 17.54 46.05 -30.42
C ALA A 578 18.94 45.45 -30.59
N ALA A 579 19.23 44.32 -29.92
CA ALA A 579 20.49 43.58 -30.09
C ALA A 579 20.54 42.80 -31.42
N VAL A 580 19.40 42.66 -32.10
CA VAL A 580 19.27 41.99 -33.41
C VAL A 580 19.64 42.99 -34.53
N GLY A 581 20.92 43.36 -34.63
CA GLY A 581 21.37 44.38 -35.59
C GLY A 581 22.86 44.40 -35.93
N GLY A 582 23.61 43.35 -35.57
CA GLY A 582 25.06 43.27 -35.73
C GLY A 582 25.54 42.48 -36.96
N THR A 583 24.94 42.66 -38.14
CA THR A 583 25.50 42.17 -39.42
C THR A 583 25.25 43.18 -40.53
N THR A 584 26.11 44.20 -40.61
CA THR A 584 26.26 45.01 -41.82
C THR A 584 27.62 44.74 -42.46
N VAL A 585 27.56 44.21 -43.67
CA VAL A 585 28.66 44.12 -44.63
C VAL A 585 29.17 45.53 -44.91
N THR A 586 30.45 45.82 -44.69
CA THR A 586 31.12 47.00 -45.26
C THR A 586 32.53 46.67 -45.75
N GLY A 587 32.75 46.91 -47.05
CA GLY A 587 34.06 46.98 -47.70
C GLY A 587 34.83 48.27 -47.32
N PRO A 588 36.02 48.51 -47.91
CA PRO A 588 37.16 49.07 -47.19
C PRO A 588 37.30 50.60 -47.19
N GLY A 589 37.82 51.11 -46.06
CA GLY A 589 38.60 52.37 -45.93
C GLY A 589 37.84 53.57 -45.36
N PRO A 590 38.50 54.58 -44.71
CA PRO A 590 39.94 54.78 -44.49
C PRO A 590 40.37 54.97 -43.01
N GLN A 591 41.61 54.59 -42.68
CA GLN A 591 42.29 54.88 -41.41
C GLN A 591 43.01 56.24 -41.43
N LEU A 592 43.03 56.93 -40.28
CA LEU A 592 44.11 57.81 -39.78
C LEU A 592 43.91 58.00 -38.23
N PRO A 593 44.90 58.47 -37.45
CA PRO A 593 46.16 57.80 -37.09
C PRO A 593 46.40 57.81 -35.55
N VAL A 594 47.09 56.81 -34.98
CA VAL A 594 47.70 56.98 -33.64
C VAL A 594 49.13 56.45 -33.65
N SER A 595 50.04 57.37 -33.33
CA SER A 595 51.50 57.20 -33.25
C SER A 595 51.94 56.47 -31.96
N PRO A 596 53.17 55.92 -31.93
CA PRO A 596 53.60 54.84 -31.02
C PRO A 596 54.46 55.33 -29.85
N PRO A 597 54.88 54.42 -28.94
CA PRO A 597 56.21 54.50 -28.34
C PRO A 597 57.18 53.40 -28.81
N PRO A 598 58.51 53.65 -28.71
CA PRO A 598 59.59 52.93 -29.39
C PRO A 598 60.08 51.73 -28.56
N GLY A 599 60.66 50.64 -29.07
CA GLY A 599 61.46 50.44 -30.28
C GLY A 599 62.85 49.97 -29.86
N VAL A 600 63.17 48.67 -29.97
CA VAL A 600 64.54 48.18 -30.20
C VAL A 600 64.52 46.83 -30.94
N THR A 601 65.52 46.67 -31.80
CA THR A 601 65.65 45.88 -33.03
C THR A 601 65.99 44.39 -32.88
N PRO A 602 65.86 43.60 -33.97
CA PRO A 602 65.99 42.14 -33.99
C PRO A 602 67.41 41.65 -34.31
N VAL A 603 67.75 40.46 -33.82
CA VAL A 603 68.91 39.67 -34.26
C VAL A 603 68.51 38.19 -34.27
N GLY A 604 68.46 37.55 -35.45
CA GLY A 604 68.64 36.10 -35.58
C GLY A 604 70.15 35.76 -35.54
N PRO A 605 70.60 34.54 -35.20
CA PRO A 605 70.50 33.37 -36.11
C PRO A 605 70.35 31.96 -35.43
N THR A 606 69.89 30.98 -36.24
CA THR A 606 70.23 29.51 -36.42
C THR A 606 70.96 28.66 -35.33
N PRO A 607 71.09 27.30 -35.50
CA PRO A 607 70.19 26.15 -35.27
C PRO A 607 70.70 25.20 -34.14
N PRO A 608 70.13 23.98 -33.96
CA PRO A 608 70.96 22.83 -33.56
C PRO A 608 70.77 21.57 -34.44
N PRO A 609 71.69 20.58 -34.31
CA PRO A 609 72.13 19.70 -35.39
C PRO A 609 71.48 18.31 -35.39
N GLY A 610 71.58 17.66 -36.54
CA GLY A 610 71.37 16.22 -36.68
C GLY A 610 72.68 15.42 -36.58
N THR A 611 72.53 14.13 -36.32
CA THR A 611 73.42 12.97 -36.58
C THR A 611 72.64 11.79 -35.99
N GLY A 612 72.35 10.66 -36.61
CA GLY A 612 72.83 9.81 -37.71
C GLY A 612 72.25 8.42 -37.34
N GLY A 613 71.92 7.44 -38.18
CA GLY A 613 72.25 7.06 -39.54
C GLY A 613 72.25 5.51 -39.57
N PHE A 614 71.98 4.93 -40.76
CA PHE A 614 72.15 3.50 -41.16
C PHE A 614 71.05 2.52 -40.73
N GLY A 615 70.48 1.65 -41.57
CA GLY A 615 70.59 1.29 -43.00
C GLY A 615 69.49 0.24 -43.28
N GLY A 616 68.80 0.22 -44.43
CA GLY A 616 69.08 -0.67 -45.58
C GLY A 616 68.75 -2.15 -45.29
N GLN A 617 68.07 -2.95 -46.12
CA GLN A 617 67.58 -2.79 -47.49
C GLN A 617 66.83 -4.10 -47.87
N GLY A 618 65.98 -4.03 -48.89
CA GLY A 618 65.67 -5.15 -49.81
C GLY A 618 64.32 -5.84 -49.58
N SER A 619 63.52 -6.15 -50.59
CA SER A 619 63.55 -5.94 -52.04
C SER A 619 62.19 -6.44 -52.56
N GLY A 620 61.66 -5.85 -53.64
CA GLY A 620 60.47 -6.33 -54.36
C GLY A 620 60.71 -7.69 -55.07
N PRO A 621 59.98 -8.07 -56.15
CA PRO A 621 59.65 -7.15 -57.26
C PRO A 621 58.35 -7.48 -58.05
N VAL A 622 58.17 -6.71 -59.14
CA VAL A 622 57.57 -7.09 -60.45
C VAL A 622 56.11 -6.68 -60.75
N GLN A 623 56.01 -5.75 -61.71
CA GLN A 623 54.92 -5.54 -62.68
C GLN A 623 55.41 -6.11 -64.04
N PRO A 624 54.56 -6.55 -65.00
CA PRO A 624 54.18 -5.69 -66.15
C PRO A 624 52.81 -6.11 -66.81
N PRO A 625 52.45 -5.75 -68.07
CA PRO A 625 51.62 -4.58 -68.45
C PRO A 625 50.40 -4.97 -69.35
N THR A 626 49.84 -4.01 -70.11
CA THR A 626 48.76 -4.08 -71.15
C THR A 626 47.33 -4.04 -70.58
N GLY A 627 46.37 -3.23 -71.04
CA GLY A 627 46.19 -2.44 -72.26
C GLY A 627 44.76 -2.69 -72.73
N GLY A 628 43.91 -1.65 -72.83
CA GLY A 628 42.57 -1.76 -73.43
C GLY A 628 41.47 -0.99 -72.69
N ASP A 629 40.96 0.06 -73.34
CA ASP A 629 39.80 0.85 -72.91
C ASP A 629 38.55 -0.02 -72.72
N VAL A 630 37.98 0.02 -71.51
CA VAL A 630 36.59 -0.32 -71.25
C VAL A 630 36.02 0.75 -70.32
N VAL A 631 35.00 1.46 -70.82
CA VAL A 631 34.19 2.37 -70.02
C VAL A 631 33.61 1.58 -68.85
N THR A 632 34.08 1.90 -67.64
CA THR A 632 33.64 1.28 -66.38
C THR A 632 32.80 2.30 -65.61
N PRO A 633 31.66 1.93 -65.00
CA PRO A 633 30.88 2.83 -64.14
C PRO A 633 31.76 3.34 -62.98
N PRO A 634 31.45 4.49 -62.35
CA PRO A 634 32.33 5.08 -61.34
C PRO A 634 32.63 4.06 -60.24
N ALA A 635 33.91 3.75 -60.07
CA ALA A 635 34.38 2.84 -59.04
C ALA A 635 33.92 3.33 -57.67
N ALA A 636 33.24 2.46 -56.92
CA ALA A 636 32.98 2.69 -55.52
C ALA A 636 34.32 2.95 -54.82
N GLY A 637 34.44 4.11 -54.16
CA GLY A 637 35.62 4.44 -53.36
C GLY A 637 35.89 3.33 -52.31
N PRO A 638 37.12 3.23 -51.80
CA PRO A 638 37.50 2.18 -50.87
C PRO A 638 36.58 2.19 -49.63
N VAL A 639 35.91 1.06 -49.38
CA VAL A 639 35.08 0.87 -48.17
C VAL A 639 36.01 0.83 -46.96
N GLN A 640 35.95 1.88 -46.13
CA GLN A 640 36.70 1.93 -44.88
C GLN A 640 35.90 1.28 -43.76
N VAL A 641 36.44 0.22 -43.16
CA VAL A 641 35.87 -0.46 -41.99
C VAL A 641 36.67 -0.06 -40.75
N ARG A 642 35.99 0.36 -39.68
CA ARG A 642 36.57 0.68 -38.37
C ARG A 642 35.94 -0.23 -37.31
N ARG A 643 36.76 -0.82 -36.44
CA ARG A 643 36.33 -1.69 -35.34
C ARG A 643 37.06 -1.29 -34.06
N THR A 644 36.43 -1.44 -32.91
CA THR A 644 37.06 -1.29 -31.59
C THR A 644 37.80 -2.58 -31.20
N ASP A 645 38.94 -2.44 -30.53
CA ASP A 645 39.82 -3.59 -30.21
C ASP A 645 39.31 -4.43 -29.02
N ALA A 646 38.38 -3.90 -28.21
CA ALA A 646 37.75 -4.57 -27.08
C ALA A 646 36.30 -4.08 -26.84
N PRO A 647 35.45 -4.86 -26.14
CA PRO A 647 34.13 -4.42 -25.70
C PRO A 647 34.20 -3.18 -24.81
N ASN A 648 33.28 -2.24 -24.97
CA ASN A 648 33.28 -0.97 -24.24
C ASN A 648 31.86 -0.49 -23.96
N THR A 649 31.71 0.49 -23.05
CA THR A 649 30.39 1.05 -22.69
C THR A 649 29.81 1.91 -23.81
N GLY A 650 28.49 2.08 -23.86
CA GLY A 650 27.81 2.84 -24.93
C GLY A 650 28.33 4.27 -25.12
N ILE A 651 28.67 4.97 -24.03
CA ILE A 651 29.25 6.32 -24.04
C ILE A 651 30.66 6.31 -24.66
N ASN A 652 31.47 5.30 -24.32
CA ASN A 652 32.81 5.18 -24.88
C ASN A 652 32.74 4.78 -26.36
N LEU A 653 31.82 3.89 -26.76
CA LEU A 653 31.58 3.52 -28.15
C LEU A 653 31.12 4.72 -29.00
N SER A 654 30.29 5.62 -28.46
CA SER A 654 29.91 6.84 -29.19
C SER A 654 31.09 7.79 -29.42
N GLY A 655 32.02 7.89 -28.47
CA GLY A 655 33.23 8.70 -28.61
C GLY A 655 34.20 8.21 -29.70
N TYR A 656 34.09 6.95 -30.15
CA TYR A 656 34.93 6.45 -31.25
C TYR A 656 34.60 7.07 -32.60
N PHE A 657 33.38 7.58 -32.82
CA PHE A 657 33.05 8.29 -34.07
C PHE A 657 33.88 9.57 -34.22
N GLU A 658 34.07 10.31 -33.13
CA GLU A 658 34.94 11.49 -33.07
C GLU A 658 36.41 11.10 -33.27
N LYS A 659 36.85 10.03 -32.58
CA LYS A 659 38.22 9.50 -32.70
C LYS A 659 38.56 8.98 -34.11
N TRP A 660 37.56 8.48 -34.83
CA TRP A 660 37.69 8.05 -36.22
C TRP A 660 37.45 9.19 -37.24
N GLY A 661 37.12 10.39 -36.77
CA GLY A 661 36.87 11.56 -37.61
C GLY A 661 35.60 11.44 -38.47
N ILE A 662 34.57 10.73 -37.99
CA ILE A 662 33.30 10.53 -38.69
C ILE A 662 32.29 11.58 -38.19
N PRO A 663 31.86 12.55 -39.03
CA PRO A 663 30.94 13.61 -38.62
C PRO A 663 29.51 13.09 -38.41
N ALA A 664 28.77 13.71 -37.47
CA ALA A 664 27.45 13.24 -37.01
C ALA A 664 26.37 13.13 -38.10
N GLY A 665 26.48 13.92 -39.18
CA GLY A 665 25.53 13.87 -40.31
C GLY A 665 25.86 12.83 -41.38
N LYS A 666 26.91 12.01 -41.22
CA LYS A 666 27.35 11.05 -42.26
C LYS A 666 26.52 9.78 -42.24
N THR A 667 25.84 9.47 -43.35
CA THR A 667 25.13 8.19 -43.53
C THR A 667 26.12 7.03 -43.64
N LEU A 668 25.97 6.04 -42.77
CA LEU A 668 26.77 4.81 -42.78
C LEU A 668 26.11 3.77 -43.70
N SER A 669 26.91 3.05 -44.50
CA SER A 669 26.40 2.00 -45.40
C SER A 669 26.00 0.72 -44.64
N ALA A 670 26.72 0.38 -43.57
CA ALA A 670 26.40 -0.72 -42.66
C ALA A 670 27.02 -0.45 -41.28
N ALA A 671 26.33 -0.86 -40.21
CA ALA A 671 26.84 -0.81 -38.84
C ALA A 671 26.47 -2.12 -38.13
N LYS A 672 27.44 -2.72 -37.41
CA LYS A 672 27.23 -3.92 -36.60
C LYS A 672 27.68 -3.62 -35.17
N ILE A 673 26.82 -3.88 -34.21
CA ILE A 673 27.14 -3.85 -32.78
C ILE A 673 26.89 -5.26 -32.24
N GLU A 674 27.87 -5.81 -31.55
CA GLU A 674 27.82 -7.13 -30.94
C GLU A 674 27.68 -6.98 -29.44
N PHE A 675 26.71 -7.68 -28.86
CA PHE A 675 26.47 -7.70 -27.42
C PHE A 675 26.66 -9.12 -26.91
N ASN A 676 27.39 -9.28 -25.81
CA ASN A 676 27.59 -10.56 -25.15
C ASN A 676 26.93 -10.52 -23.76
N ASN A 677 26.35 -11.64 -23.33
CA ASN A 677 25.74 -11.82 -21.99
C ASN A 677 24.58 -10.85 -21.67
N LEU A 678 23.68 -10.60 -22.62
CA LEU A 678 22.46 -9.83 -22.39
C LEU A 678 21.29 -10.71 -21.95
N THR A 679 20.45 -10.22 -21.03
CA THR A 679 19.13 -10.83 -20.79
C THR A 679 18.13 -10.43 -21.87
N VAL A 680 17.09 -11.24 -22.07
CA VAL A 680 16.00 -10.95 -23.02
C VAL A 680 15.32 -9.60 -22.71
N GLN A 681 15.17 -9.25 -21.43
CA GLN A 681 14.56 -7.97 -21.03
C GLN A 681 15.43 -6.76 -21.41
N GLN A 682 16.75 -6.86 -21.22
CA GLN A 682 17.68 -5.81 -21.64
C GLN A 682 17.72 -5.67 -23.16
N LEU A 683 17.70 -6.79 -23.90
CA LEU A 683 17.61 -6.74 -25.37
C LEU A 683 16.30 -6.09 -25.84
N LYS A 684 15.17 -6.38 -25.19
CA LYS A 684 13.88 -5.72 -25.48
C LYS A 684 13.94 -4.20 -25.28
N GLN A 685 14.60 -3.72 -24.24
CA GLN A 685 14.78 -2.28 -24.01
C GLN A 685 15.60 -1.61 -25.13
N VAL A 686 16.63 -2.29 -25.65
CA VAL A 686 17.41 -1.80 -26.80
C VAL A 686 16.57 -1.75 -28.07
N LEU A 687 15.80 -2.81 -28.35
CA LEU A 687 14.95 -2.89 -29.54
C LEU A 687 13.82 -1.85 -29.53
N GLN A 688 13.26 -1.53 -28.35
CA GLN A 688 12.21 -0.50 -28.19
C GLN A 688 12.69 0.93 -28.47
N ARG A 689 14.00 1.17 -28.46
CA ARG A 689 14.60 2.48 -28.74
C ARG A 689 14.98 2.66 -30.22
N LEU A 690 14.81 1.62 -31.06
CA LEU A 690 15.05 1.74 -32.49
C LEU A 690 13.95 2.61 -33.15
N PRO A 691 14.32 3.58 -34.01
CA PRO A 691 13.34 4.35 -34.77
C PRO A 691 12.46 3.46 -35.64
N SER A 692 11.17 3.79 -35.75
CA SER A 692 10.18 3.01 -36.52
C SER A 692 10.47 2.95 -38.03
N SER A 693 11.32 3.84 -38.55
CA SER A 693 11.79 3.83 -39.93
C SER A 693 12.91 2.82 -40.21
N MET A 694 13.50 2.22 -39.17
CA MET A 694 14.64 1.31 -39.28
C MET A 694 14.17 -0.15 -39.42
N ARG A 695 14.69 -0.88 -40.41
CA ARG A 695 14.45 -2.32 -40.57
C ARG A 695 15.69 -3.11 -40.12
N ALA A 696 15.50 -4.12 -39.27
CA ALA A 696 16.58 -4.93 -38.72
C ALA A 696 16.21 -6.43 -38.69
N SER A 697 17.22 -7.30 -38.75
CA SER A 697 17.11 -8.75 -38.55
C SER A 697 17.71 -9.14 -37.19
N LEU A 698 17.03 -10.01 -36.43
CA LEU A 698 17.49 -10.48 -35.13
C LEU A 698 17.91 -11.95 -35.19
N GLU A 699 19.12 -12.25 -34.72
CA GLU A 699 19.66 -13.60 -34.53
C GLU A 699 20.09 -13.73 -33.06
N ILE A 700 19.69 -14.82 -32.40
CA ILE A 700 20.06 -15.10 -30.99
C ILE A 700 20.64 -16.51 -30.89
N THR A 701 21.60 -16.68 -29.98
CA THR A 701 22.15 -17.99 -29.61
C THR A 701 22.07 -18.11 -28.10
N PHE A 702 21.43 -19.18 -27.62
CA PHE A 702 21.30 -19.47 -26.19
C PHE A 702 21.50 -20.97 -25.95
N THR A 703 21.88 -21.32 -24.73
CA THR A 703 21.99 -22.71 -24.26
C THR A 703 20.79 -23.01 -23.38
N GLU A 704 20.04 -24.07 -23.69
CA GLU A 704 19.00 -24.61 -22.80
C GLU A 704 19.67 -25.37 -21.64
N GLU A 705 19.32 -25.06 -20.39
CA GLU A 705 19.70 -25.89 -19.24
C GLU A 705 18.66 -27.01 -19.06
N GLU A 706 19.11 -28.26 -18.84
CA GLU A 706 18.24 -29.43 -18.67
C GLU A 706 17.27 -29.22 -17.50
N GLY A 707 16.00 -28.92 -17.81
CA GLY A 707 14.93 -28.78 -16.81
C GLY A 707 13.71 -27.97 -17.25
N ASP A 708 13.81 -27.16 -18.31
CA ASP A 708 12.76 -26.22 -18.72
C ASP A 708 12.08 -26.57 -20.07
N ALA A 709 11.82 -27.87 -20.30
CA ALA A 709 10.92 -28.32 -21.37
C ALA A 709 9.53 -28.67 -20.83
#